data_AF-A0A6P7HUB2-F1
#
_entry.id   AF-A0A6P7HUB2-F1
#
_cell.length_a   1.000
_cell.length_b   1.000
_cell.length_c   1.000
_cell.angle_alpha   90.00
_cell.angle_beta   90.00
_cell.angle_gamma   90.00
#
_symmetry.space_group_name_H-M   'P 1'
#
loop_
_entity.id
_entity.type
_entity.pdbx_description
1 polymer ?
#
loop_
_entity_poly.entity_id
_entity_poly.type
_entity_poly.pdbx_seq_one_letter_code
_entity_poly.pdbx_strand_id
1 'polypeptide(L)'
;MDEVTDYIVNRVHTTRKGSEVFSAGLEKLEDHVLDFMENELGSELKSLKYAEELLKKLQKENTVLEEQVLTVSSSIPPKVSEALSAAEEARCSLEDLLQKEQHISNILQQHLQEAQPWMDNLSQTCNQIDTIERHLRYLLCLQHIEELSAAVQQCLMTSSVWEAIRALDGMAVLDSKLSQSGCSHIQGFLQETLFFWHKIIKDRLASDFEKILSQLHWPIISPPAQSLTPTANCQDTNSELDLLITQLLALQTSDDLISQKTLASCRGPSLVPPLLQDPPLCLPIQIMLQPLSRRFKYHFYGNRQTNSLSKPEWYLTQVLMWMGYSSTFMEEKIQPILDRAQANVCAKVELCRGLLYLVQEKVAHDASRLLYDDTLFCHLVEEVLQFEKELRTNQSYPSVLPGLLHLLLEDTILQKWLTVEKKMAVEKMDAMLSAEGAWSSQYKDISDMDELKAPDCAETFMTLLQVITERYRDLPCPSAQLKFLGLQRDLVDDFRIRLTQVMKEESRCPLGIRYCAILNAVNYISTILGDWGDNVFFLQLQQAAVSLSEQMVLGGLGMMEVGRLASLEGSLFDGLLALLDRLKGDMLGRLLEWTMREIIEKAKPYCKERWLLLPSQHDQSTMSLSSSACPMMLCVRDRLLNLHQNLSLSLFQKAWQGLAERIDNFLYQDVILSNHFSDGGAAQLHFDMTRNLFPLFGHYCKRPENFFKHVKEACAILCLNVGSAILLRTLLKDATDETRDLAGSMDPSPESALNELGVYYLAPCDVLILLNLRASLPGQ
;
A
#
# COMPACT_ATOMS: atom_id res chain seq x y z
N MET A 1 -50.22 -23.26 -7.68
CA MET A 1 -50.52 -24.39 -8.59
C MET A 1 -49.36 -24.46 -9.54
N ASP A 2 -48.61 -25.56 -9.49
CA ASP A 2 -47.59 -26.04 -10.44
C ASP A 2 -46.39 -26.65 -9.69
N GLU A 3 -46.59 -27.75 -8.95
CA GLU A 3 -45.44 -28.58 -8.53
C GLU A 3 -45.72 -30.02 -8.05
N VAL A 4 -46.90 -30.64 -8.27
CA VAL A 4 -47.17 -32.00 -7.70
C VAL A 4 -47.79 -33.02 -8.68
N THR A 5 -47.85 -32.74 -9.99
CA THR A 5 -48.52 -33.61 -10.97
C THR A 5 -47.64 -34.67 -11.65
N ASP A 6 -46.42 -34.94 -11.20
CA ASP A 6 -45.43 -35.70 -12.01
C ASP A 6 -44.98 -37.08 -11.47
N TYR A 7 -45.71 -37.71 -10.52
CA TYR A 7 -45.21 -38.94 -9.86
C TYR A 7 -46.06 -40.23 -9.94
N ILE A 8 -47.18 -40.30 -10.68
CA ILE A 8 -48.06 -41.50 -10.65
C ILE A 8 -48.46 -42.02 -12.05
N VAL A 9 -47.47 -42.40 -12.88
CA VAL A 9 -47.75 -43.05 -14.19
C VAL A 9 -47.05 -44.40 -14.41
N ASN A 10 -46.15 -44.87 -13.53
CA ASN A 10 -45.40 -46.11 -13.77
C ASN A 10 -45.68 -47.24 -12.76
N ARG A 11 -46.66 -48.12 -13.03
CA ARG A 11 -46.66 -49.57 -12.66
C ARG A 11 -47.97 -50.30 -12.98
N VAL A 12 -48.08 -50.95 -14.14
CA VAL A 12 -48.90 -52.16 -14.35
C VAL A 12 -48.26 -52.94 -15.51
N HIS A 13 -47.73 -54.15 -15.29
CA HIS A 13 -47.59 -55.30 -16.24
C HIS A 13 -46.89 -56.50 -15.54
N THR A 14 -47.31 -57.75 -15.86
CA THR A 14 -46.84 -59.13 -15.43
C THR A 14 -47.71 -59.85 -14.36
N THR A 15 -48.13 -61.15 -14.38
CA THR A 15 -47.80 -62.41 -15.13
C THR A 15 -48.81 -63.58 -14.83
N ARG A 16 -48.78 -64.73 -15.58
CA ARG A 16 -49.70 -65.93 -15.56
C ARG A 16 -48.95 -67.28 -15.85
N LYS A 17 -49.19 -68.44 -15.14
CA LYS A 17 -49.20 -69.92 -15.57
C LYS A 17 -48.68 -71.02 -14.56
N GLY A 18 -49.29 -72.25 -14.57
CA GLY A 18 -48.63 -73.58 -14.26
C GLY A 18 -49.51 -74.81 -13.81
N SER A 19 -49.34 -76.04 -14.41
CA SER A 19 -49.80 -77.39 -13.91
C SER A 19 -49.21 -78.64 -14.68
N GLU A 20 -48.79 -79.77 -14.03
CA GLU A 20 -48.83 -81.24 -14.44
C GLU A 20 -47.94 -82.22 -13.56
N VAL A 21 -48.32 -83.54 -13.40
CA VAL A 21 -47.55 -84.83 -13.08
C VAL A 21 -47.79 -85.63 -11.73
N PHE A 22 -48.16 -86.97 -11.76
CA PHE A 22 -48.02 -88.05 -10.69
C PHE A 22 -48.52 -89.49 -11.15
N SER A 23 -47.78 -90.65 -10.96
CA SER A 23 -48.29 -92.07 -10.67
C SER A 23 -47.28 -93.29 -10.86
N ALA A 24 -46.76 -94.01 -9.83
CA ALA A 24 -46.00 -95.30 -10.03
C ALA A 24 -45.67 -96.29 -8.83
N GLY A 25 -46.32 -96.33 -7.65
CA GLY A 25 -45.65 -96.83 -6.41
C GLY A 25 -45.97 -98.16 -5.66
N LEU A 26 -46.88 -99.08 -6.06
CA LEU A 26 -47.55 -99.95 -5.05
C LEU A 26 -47.07 -101.42 -4.80
N GLU A 27 -46.23 -102.05 -5.62
CA GLU A 27 -46.06 -103.54 -5.57
C GLU A 27 -45.17 -104.15 -4.47
N LYS A 28 -44.44 -103.39 -3.64
CA LYS A 28 -43.39 -103.95 -2.75
C LYS A 28 -43.79 -104.24 -1.28
N LEU A 29 -45.03 -103.91 -0.87
CA LEU A 29 -45.37 -103.86 0.56
C LEU A 29 -45.79 -105.21 1.17
N GLU A 30 -46.30 -106.15 0.36
CA GLU A 30 -47.00 -107.33 0.89
C GLU A 30 -46.06 -108.45 1.40
N ASP A 31 -44.90 -108.66 0.78
CA ASP A 31 -43.98 -109.75 1.14
C ASP A 31 -43.34 -109.59 2.54
N HIS A 32 -43.22 -108.37 3.07
CA HIS A 32 -42.55 -108.13 4.36
C HIS A 32 -43.44 -108.48 5.56
N VAL A 33 -44.76 -108.44 5.40
CA VAL A 33 -45.70 -108.62 6.52
C VAL A 33 -45.84 -110.10 6.89
N LEU A 34 -45.76 -110.99 5.91
CA LEU A 34 -45.93 -112.44 6.13
C LEU A 34 -44.76 -113.06 6.90
N ASP A 35 -43.51 -112.69 6.57
CA ASP A 35 -42.30 -113.23 7.21
C ASP A 35 -42.17 -112.81 8.70
N PHE A 36 -42.76 -111.65 9.05
CA PHE A 36 -42.78 -111.15 10.43
C PHE A 36 -43.73 -111.94 11.34
N MET A 37 -44.86 -112.41 10.81
CA MET A 37 -45.89 -113.08 11.62
C MET A 37 -45.49 -114.50 12.04
N GLU A 38 -44.69 -115.21 11.23
CA GLU A 38 -44.37 -116.62 11.46
C GLU A 38 -43.24 -116.81 12.49
N ASN A 39 -42.29 -115.87 12.58
CA ASN A 39 -41.15 -115.95 13.51
C ASN A 39 -41.49 -115.66 14.98
N GLU A 40 -42.49 -114.81 15.26
CA GLU A 40 -42.76 -114.32 16.63
C GLU A 40 -43.75 -115.19 17.43
N LEU A 41 -44.62 -115.97 16.78
CA LEU A 41 -45.76 -116.64 17.43
C LEU A 41 -45.59 -118.16 17.66
N GLY A 42 -44.34 -118.65 17.67
CA GLY A 42 -43.92 -120.04 17.82
C GLY A 42 -44.86 -120.95 18.64
N SER A 43 -45.20 -122.08 18.01
CA SER A 43 -46.22 -123.07 18.38
C SER A 43 -46.08 -123.62 19.81
N GLU A 44 -46.91 -123.16 20.76
CA GLU A 44 -47.55 -123.94 21.84
C GLU A 44 -48.14 -123.02 22.94
N LEU A 45 -49.31 -122.46 22.63
CA LEU A 45 -50.52 -122.22 23.45
C LEU A 45 -50.47 -121.78 24.93
N LYS A 46 -49.34 -121.38 25.53
CA LYS A 46 -49.33 -120.93 26.93
C LYS A 46 -48.59 -119.63 27.23
N SER A 47 -48.33 -118.83 26.21
CA SER A 47 -47.75 -117.50 26.39
C SER A 47 -48.46 -116.43 25.54
N LEU A 48 -49.77 -116.25 25.79
CA LEU A 48 -50.57 -115.08 25.35
C LEU A 48 -49.90 -113.73 25.73
N LYS A 49 -49.04 -113.73 26.75
CA LYS A 49 -48.27 -112.54 27.18
C LYS A 49 -47.33 -111.99 26.11
N TYR A 50 -46.76 -112.84 25.25
CA TYR A 50 -45.78 -112.40 24.25
C TYR A 50 -46.46 -111.77 23.02
N ALA A 51 -47.59 -112.35 22.58
CA ALA A 51 -48.42 -111.79 21.51
C ALA A 51 -49.10 -110.47 21.93
N GLU A 52 -49.52 -110.35 23.19
CA GLU A 52 -50.12 -109.12 23.71
C GLU A 52 -49.09 -107.98 23.83
N GLU A 53 -47.83 -108.29 24.14
CA GLU A 53 -46.73 -107.32 24.15
C GLU A 53 -46.35 -106.85 22.74
N LEU A 54 -46.25 -107.76 21.76
CA LEU A 54 -45.95 -107.40 20.37
C LEU A 54 -47.06 -106.55 19.73
N LEU A 55 -48.33 -106.92 19.97
CA LEU A 55 -49.49 -106.20 19.45
C LEU A 55 -49.61 -104.82 20.10
N LYS A 56 -49.29 -104.68 21.40
CA LYS A 56 -49.17 -103.36 22.05
C LYS A 56 -48.03 -102.52 21.47
N LYS A 57 -46.89 -103.12 21.13
CA LYS A 57 -45.74 -102.40 20.58
C LYS A 57 -46.02 -101.88 19.16
N LEU A 58 -46.57 -102.73 18.30
CA LEU A 58 -46.98 -102.36 16.94
C LEU A 58 -48.16 -101.37 16.93
N GLN A 59 -49.15 -101.51 17.83
CA GLN A 59 -50.20 -100.50 17.99
C GLN A 59 -49.62 -99.15 18.41
N LYS A 60 -48.60 -99.12 19.28
CA LYS A 60 -47.95 -97.87 19.68
C LYS A 60 -47.22 -97.21 18.52
N GLU A 61 -46.44 -97.96 17.76
CA GLU A 61 -45.74 -97.42 16.59
C GLU A 61 -46.71 -96.94 15.50
N ASN A 62 -47.82 -97.66 15.28
CA ASN A 62 -48.84 -97.26 14.32
C ASN A 62 -49.60 -96.00 14.78
N THR A 63 -49.90 -95.87 16.09
CA THR A 63 -50.49 -94.63 16.62
C THR A 63 -49.59 -93.41 16.48
N VAL A 64 -48.26 -93.58 16.59
CA VAL A 64 -47.31 -92.47 16.45
C VAL A 64 -47.17 -92.02 14.99
N LEU A 65 -47.14 -92.97 14.05
CA LEU A 65 -47.08 -92.64 12.61
C LEU A 65 -48.42 -92.08 12.10
N GLU A 66 -49.56 -92.59 12.57
CA GLU A 66 -50.89 -92.02 12.27
C GLU A 66 -51.02 -90.60 12.85
N GLU A 67 -50.56 -90.34 14.07
CA GLU A 67 -50.55 -88.97 14.64
C GLU A 67 -49.68 -88.01 13.82
N GLN A 68 -48.51 -88.43 13.33
CA GLN A 68 -47.63 -87.56 12.53
C GLN A 68 -48.18 -87.25 11.14
N VAL A 69 -48.85 -88.21 10.49
CA VAL A 69 -49.46 -87.99 9.16
C VAL A 69 -50.77 -87.21 9.26
N LEU A 70 -51.59 -87.46 10.30
CA LEU A 70 -52.79 -86.66 10.57
C LEU A 70 -52.46 -85.21 10.93
N THR A 71 -51.38 -84.95 11.68
CA THR A 71 -50.99 -83.57 12.05
C THR A 71 -50.45 -82.76 10.88
N VAL A 72 -49.73 -83.37 9.94
CA VAL A 72 -49.24 -82.69 8.72
C VAL A 72 -50.34 -82.49 7.67
N SER A 73 -51.26 -83.46 7.50
CA SER A 73 -52.35 -83.38 6.53
C SER A 73 -53.55 -82.53 6.97
N SER A 74 -53.78 -82.38 8.28
CA SER A 74 -54.86 -81.53 8.83
C SER A 74 -54.49 -80.06 9.00
N SER A 75 -53.21 -79.69 9.02
CA SER A 75 -52.80 -78.30 9.34
C SER A 75 -52.54 -77.40 8.12
N ILE A 76 -52.30 -77.96 6.93
CA ILE A 76 -51.97 -77.19 5.71
C ILE A 76 -53.23 -76.65 4.98
N PRO A 77 -54.30 -77.45 4.73
CA PRO A 77 -55.51 -76.93 4.07
C PRO A 77 -56.27 -75.84 4.85
N PRO A 78 -56.47 -75.91 6.19
CA PRO A 78 -57.22 -74.87 6.89
C PRO A 78 -56.41 -73.58 7.01
N LYS A 79 -55.08 -73.62 7.13
CA LYS A 79 -54.27 -72.38 7.18
C LYS A 79 -54.24 -71.62 5.86
N VAL A 80 -54.23 -72.31 4.72
CA VAL A 80 -54.31 -71.64 3.41
C VAL A 80 -55.73 -71.14 3.15
N SER A 81 -56.76 -71.89 3.56
CA SER A 81 -58.16 -71.45 3.51
C SER A 81 -58.45 -70.26 4.42
N GLU A 82 -57.94 -70.26 5.67
CA GLU A 82 -58.03 -69.11 6.59
C GLU A 82 -57.24 -67.93 6.06
N ALA A 83 -56.05 -68.13 5.48
CA ALA A 83 -55.28 -67.04 4.90
C ALA A 83 -55.98 -66.44 3.66
N LEU A 84 -56.64 -67.27 2.84
CA LEU A 84 -57.41 -66.80 1.69
C LEU A 84 -58.70 -66.09 2.12
N SER A 85 -59.45 -66.65 3.09
CA SER A 85 -60.65 -65.99 3.62
C SER A 85 -60.31 -64.71 4.36
N ALA A 86 -59.21 -64.67 5.13
CA ALA A 86 -58.73 -63.46 5.78
C ALA A 86 -58.24 -62.42 4.75
N ALA A 87 -57.64 -62.84 3.63
CA ALA A 87 -57.25 -61.94 2.55
C ALA A 87 -58.48 -61.39 1.80
N GLU A 88 -59.51 -62.19 1.58
CA GLU A 88 -60.78 -61.76 0.98
C GLU A 88 -61.57 -60.85 1.91
N GLU A 89 -61.60 -61.16 3.21
CA GLU A 89 -62.23 -60.32 4.24
C GLU A 89 -61.47 -59.01 4.41
N ALA A 90 -60.13 -59.02 4.36
CA ALA A 90 -59.31 -57.81 4.33
C ALA A 90 -59.53 -56.99 3.06
N ARG A 91 -59.68 -57.63 1.89
CA ARG A 91 -60.00 -56.94 0.62
C ARG A 91 -61.38 -56.29 0.70
N CYS A 92 -62.40 -57.01 1.17
CA CYS A 92 -63.73 -56.47 1.38
C CYS A 92 -63.69 -55.31 2.39
N SER A 93 -62.97 -55.44 3.50
CA SER A 93 -62.79 -54.36 4.47
C SER A 93 -62.05 -53.16 3.88
N LEU A 94 -61.08 -53.36 2.98
CA LEU A 94 -60.37 -52.27 2.30
C LEU A 94 -61.29 -51.56 1.31
N GLU A 95 -62.10 -52.29 0.54
CA GLU A 95 -63.11 -51.71 -0.35
C GLU A 95 -64.14 -50.90 0.45
N ASP A 96 -64.55 -51.41 1.61
CA ASP A 96 -65.48 -50.73 2.52
C ASP A 96 -64.86 -49.46 3.13
N LEU A 97 -63.57 -49.49 3.48
CA LEU A 97 -62.82 -48.32 3.96
C LEU A 97 -62.60 -47.28 2.86
N LEU A 98 -62.29 -47.70 1.63
CA LEU A 98 -62.15 -46.79 0.48
C LEU A 98 -63.48 -46.13 0.12
N GLN A 99 -64.59 -46.87 0.22
CA GLN A 99 -65.93 -46.28 0.05
C GLN A 99 -66.25 -45.28 1.17
N LYS A 100 -65.93 -45.61 2.42
CA LYS A 100 -66.09 -44.67 3.55
C LYS A 100 -65.21 -43.43 3.40
N GLU A 101 -63.96 -43.58 2.94
CA GLU A 101 -63.05 -42.48 2.66
C GLU A 101 -63.62 -41.58 1.55
N GLN A 102 -64.05 -42.15 0.41
CA GLN A 102 -64.69 -41.38 -0.66
C GLN A 102 -65.95 -40.67 -0.18
N HIS A 103 -66.77 -41.33 0.64
CA HIS A 103 -67.98 -40.74 1.19
C HIS A 103 -67.66 -39.58 2.14
N ILE A 104 -66.70 -39.76 3.05
CA ILE A 104 -66.23 -38.73 3.97
C ILE A 104 -65.59 -37.57 3.20
N SER A 105 -64.78 -37.86 2.17
CA SER A 105 -64.16 -36.85 1.31
C SER A 105 -65.22 -36.03 0.58
N ASN A 106 -66.25 -36.68 0.04
CA ASN A 106 -67.36 -35.99 -0.61
C ASN A 106 -68.15 -35.13 0.39
N ILE A 107 -68.41 -35.63 1.60
CA ILE A 107 -69.06 -34.86 2.68
C ILE A 107 -68.20 -33.67 3.10
N LEU A 108 -66.88 -33.86 3.25
CA LEU A 108 -65.94 -32.79 3.57
C LEU A 108 -65.92 -31.73 2.48
N GLN A 109 -65.89 -32.15 1.22
CA GLN A 109 -65.89 -31.25 0.07
C GLN A 109 -67.21 -30.49 -0.05
N GLN A 110 -68.34 -31.15 0.26
CA GLN A 110 -69.64 -30.51 0.34
C GLN A 110 -69.72 -29.52 1.50
N HIS A 111 -69.28 -29.88 2.71
CA HIS A 111 -69.21 -28.95 3.85
C HIS A 111 -68.26 -27.78 3.60
N LEU A 112 -67.13 -28.00 2.91
CA LEU A 112 -66.23 -26.93 2.50
C LEU A 112 -66.91 -26.00 1.50
N GLN A 113 -67.65 -26.53 0.51
CA GLN A 113 -68.45 -25.71 -0.42
C GLN A 113 -69.58 -24.95 0.27
N GLU A 114 -70.27 -25.56 1.22
CA GLU A 114 -71.33 -24.93 2.02
C GLU A 114 -70.79 -23.87 2.98
N ALA A 115 -69.59 -24.08 3.53
CA ALA A 115 -68.91 -23.12 4.41
C ALA A 115 -68.21 -21.99 3.64
N GLN A 116 -67.84 -22.20 2.37
CA GLN A 116 -67.19 -21.21 1.51
C GLN A 116 -67.88 -19.83 1.50
N PRO A 117 -69.20 -19.70 1.26
CA PRO A 117 -69.85 -18.39 1.25
C PRO A 117 -69.82 -17.69 2.61
N TRP A 118 -69.84 -18.43 3.73
CA TRP A 118 -69.72 -17.83 5.06
C TRP A 118 -68.27 -17.44 5.35
N MET A 119 -67.28 -18.23 4.94
CA MET A 119 -65.86 -17.86 5.00
C MET A 119 -65.54 -16.63 4.15
N ASP A 120 -66.10 -16.53 2.95
CA ASP A 120 -65.93 -15.37 2.07
C ASP A 120 -66.58 -14.13 2.69
N ASN A 121 -67.78 -14.25 3.28
CA ASN A 121 -68.43 -13.16 4.00
C ASN A 121 -67.64 -12.75 5.26
N LEU A 122 -67.11 -13.71 6.02
CA LEU A 122 -66.30 -13.43 7.20
C LEU A 122 -64.98 -12.75 6.82
N SER A 123 -64.32 -13.23 5.77
CA SER A 123 -63.16 -12.59 5.14
C SER A 123 -63.49 -11.16 4.68
N GLN A 124 -64.65 -10.95 4.05
CA GLN A 124 -65.11 -9.62 3.66
C GLN A 124 -65.32 -8.71 4.88
N THR A 125 -65.94 -9.20 5.95
CA THR A 125 -66.10 -8.42 7.19
C THR A 125 -64.77 -8.15 7.89
N CYS A 126 -63.84 -9.11 7.94
CA CYS A 126 -62.49 -8.89 8.47
C CYS A 126 -61.74 -7.84 7.63
N ASN A 127 -61.83 -7.90 6.30
CA ASN A 127 -61.24 -6.88 5.42
C ASN A 127 -61.87 -5.50 5.64
N GLN A 128 -63.19 -5.42 5.90
CA GLN A 128 -63.85 -4.16 6.26
C GLN A 128 -63.35 -3.63 7.61
N ILE A 129 -63.19 -4.50 8.61
CA ILE A 129 -62.64 -4.15 9.92
C ILE A 129 -61.19 -3.65 9.77
N ASP A 130 -60.34 -4.36 9.04
CA ASP A 130 -58.96 -3.96 8.76
C ASP A 130 -58.92 -2.61 8.04
N THR A 131 -59.83 -2.38 7.10
CA THR A 131 -59.94 -1.11 6.38
C THR A 131 -60.31 0.01 7.34
N ILE A 132 -61.33 -0.17 8.17
CA ILE A 132 -61.75 0.83 9.16
C ILE A 132 -60.63 1.10 10.17
N GLU A 133 -59.93 0.06 10.63
CA GLU A 133 -58.82 0.19 11.57
C GLU A 133 -57.66 1.01 10.98
N ARG A 134 -57.35 0.82 9.68
CA ARG A 134 -56.36 1.65 8.96
C ARG A 134 -56.80 3.11 8.88
N HIS A 135 -58.06 3.39 8.54
CA HIS A 135 -58.58 4.76 8.50
C HIS A 135 -58.56 5.42 9.88
N LEU A 136 -58.93 4.67 10.93
CA LEU A 136 -58.89 5.15 12.31
C LEU A 136 -57.45 5.50 12.73
N ARG A 137 -56.48 4.62 12.47
CA ARG A 137 -55.06 4.89 12.74
C ARG A 137 -54.55 6.12 11.99
N TYR A 138 -54.97 6.31 10.74
CA TYR A 138 -54.64 7.49 9.94
C TYR A 138 -55.20 8.78 10.56
N LEU A 139 -56.48 8.78 10.95
CA LEU A 139 -57.13 9.93 11.58
C LEU A 139 -56.53 10.25 12.96
N LEU A 140 -56.22 9.24 13.78
CA LEU A 140 -55.55 9.42 15.06
C LEU A 140 -54.16 10.04 14.89
N CYS A 141 -53.44 9.65 13.84
CA CYS A 141 -52.15 10.26 13.53
C CYS A 141 -52.31 11.74 13.11
N LEU A 142 -53.30 12.07 12.27
CA LEU A 142 -53.59 13.47 11.91
C LEU A 142 -53.97 14.30 13.13
N GLN A 143 -54.87 13.80 13.98
CA GLN A 143 -55.27 14.45 15.21
C GLN A 143 -54.06 14.72 16.11
N HIS A 144 -53.17 13.74 16.26
CA HIS A 144 -51.96 13.91 17.07
C HIS A 144 -51.01 14.99 16.51
N ILE A 145 -50.87 15.08 15.19
CA ILE A 145 -50.08 16.15 14.53
C ILE A 145 -50.72 17.51 14.82
N GLU A 146 -52.05 17.63 14.70
CA GLU A 146 -52.78 18.86 15.01
C GLU A 146 -52.66 19.25 16.49
N GLU A 147 -52.75 18.29 17.41
CA GLU A 147 -52.56 18.51 18.86
C GLU A 147 -51.14 19.02 19.18
N LEU A 148 -50.11 18.41 18.59
CA LEU A 148 -48.73 18.87 18.73
C LEU A 148 -48.57 20.28 18.14
N SER A 149 -49.20 20.57 17.00
CA SER A 149 -49.17 21.87 16.35
C SER A 149 -49.82 22.96 17.20
N ALA A 150 -51.00 22.66 17.76
CA ALA A 150 -51.69 23.54 18.69
C ALA A 150 -50.89 23.78 19.97
N ALA A 151 -50.21 22.74 20.49
CA ALA A 151 -49.34 22.86 21.65
C ALA A 151 -48.15 23.80 21.38
N VAL A 152 -47.49 23.66 20.23
CA VAL A 152 -46.41 24.58 19.82
C VAL A 152 -46.93 26.02 19.73
N GLN A 153 -48.08 26.23 19.07
CA GLN A 153 -48.69 27.56 18.95
C GLN A 153 -48.99 28.17 20.32
N GLN A 154 -49.61 27.41 21.23
CA GLN A 154 -49.96 27.87 22.57
C GLN A 154 -48.70 28.23 23.37
N CYS A 155 -47.67 27.38 23.33
CA CYS A 155 -46.40 27.61 24.03
C CYS A 155 -45.68 28.87 23.54
N LEU A 156 -45.74 29.15 22.24
CA LEU A 156 -45.17 30.37 21.66
C LEU A 156 -45.90 31.64 22.13
N MET A 157 -47.23 31.58 22.28
CA MET A 157 -48.05 32.68 22.80
C MET A 157 -47.78 32.97 24.27
N THR A 158 -47.49 31.94 25.08
CA THR A 158 -47.12 32.07 26.49
C THR A 158 -45.62 32.34 26.72
N SER A 159 -44.83 32.51 25.65
CA SER A 159 -43.37 32.69 25.69
C SER A 159 -42.59 31.56 26.38
N SER A 160 -43.17 30.36 26.42
CA SER A 160 -42.57 29.15 26.97
C SER A 160 -41.86 28.37 25.85
N VAL A 161 -40.67 28.85 25.46
CA VAL A 161 -39.94 28.35 24.28
C VAL A 161 -39.44 26.91 24.45
N TRP A 162 -39.06 26.52 25.67
CA TRP A 162 -38.63 25.15 25.98
C TRP A 162 -39.73 24.11 25.74
N GLU A 163 -40.95 24.42 26.17
CA GLU A 163 -42.12 23.59 25.93
C GLU A 163 -42.45 23.49 24.44
N ALA A 164 -42.27 24.57 23.69
CA ALA A 164 -42.44 24.58 22.24
C ALA A 164 -41.42 23.67 21.53
N ILE A 165 -40.15 23.71 21.94
CA ILE A 165 -39.09 22.82 21.41
C ILE A 165 -39.43 21.36 21.73
N ARG A 166 -39.86 21.04 22.96
CA ARG A 166 -40.27 19.67 23.32
C ARG A 166 -41.44 19.15 22.49
N ALA A 167 -42.43 20.00 22.18
CA ALA A 167 -43.53 19.61 21.31
C ALA A 167 -43.07 19.38 19.86
N LEU A 168 -42.09 20.18 19.38
CA LEU A 168 -41.44 20.00 18.09
C LEU A 168 -40.63 18.69 18.03
N ASP A 169 -39.89 18.35 19.09
CA ASP A 169 -39.19 17.06 19.20
C ASP A 169 -40.17 15.88 19.13
N GLY A 170 -41.36 16.04 19.73
CA GLY A 170 -42.46 15.08 19.61
C GLY A 170 -42.86 14.84 18.15
N MET A 171 -42.96 15.90 17.33
CA MET A 171 -43.23 15.80 15.89
C MET A 171 -42.08 15.13 15.13
N ALA A 172 -40.83 15.46 15.48
CA ALA A 172 -39.63 14.88 14.87
C ALA A 172 -39.54 13.37 15.12
N VAL A 173 -39.84 12.93 16.35
CA VAL A 173 -39.95 11.51 16.70
C VAL A 173 -41.06 10.82 15.90
N LEU A 174 -42.22 11.49 15.73
CA LEU A 174 -43.31 10.95 14.93
C LEU A 174 -42.89 10.77 13.45
N ASP A 175 -42.19 11.74 12.88
CA ASP A 175 -41.69 11.69 11.50
C ASP A 175 -40.65 10.58 11.32
N SER A 176 -39.78 10.37 12.30
CA SER A 176 -38.83 9.24 12.28
C SER A 176 -39.55 7.88 12.27
N LYS A 177 -40.64 7.73 13.04
CA LYS A 177 -41.46 6.50 13.07
C LYS A 177 -42.24 6.28 11.77
N LEU A 178 -42.73 7.36 11.17
CA LEU A 178 -43.51 7.30 9.92
C LEU A 178 -42.63 7.14 8.68
N SER A 179 -41.31 7.35 8.79
CA SER A 179 -40.36 7.23 7.67
C SER A 179 -40.33 5.85 6.99
N GLN A 180 -40.74 4.80 7.71
CA GLN A 180 -40.82 3.43 7.19
C GLN A 180 -42.20 3.09 6.59
N SER A 181 -43.18 4.00 6.71
CA SER A 181 -44.54 3.78 6.22
C SER A 181 -44.68 4.16 4.74
N GLY A 182 -45.59 3.48 4.03
CA GLY A 182 -45.95 3.84 2.66
C GLY A 182 -46.89 5.06 2.55
N CYS A 183 -47.19 5.74 3.65
CA CYS A 183 -48.17 6.82 3.71
C CYS A 183 -47.55 8.19 3.38
N SER A 184 -47.32 8.45 2.09
CA SER A 184 -46.66 9.67 1.62
C SER A 184 -47.38 10.98 1.99
N HIS A 185 -48.71 11.01 1.98
CA HIS A 185 -49.46 12.23 2.24
C HIS A 185 -49.38 12.71 3.69
N ILE A 186 -49.55 11.81 4.67
CA ILE A 186 -49.45 12.18 6.09
C ILE A 186 -48.01 12.51 6.49
N GLN A 187 -47.06 11.81 5.88
CA GLN A 187 -45.63 12.09 6.04
C GLN A 187 -45.28 13.47 5.48
N GLY A 188 -45.77 13.82 4.30
CA GLY A 188 -45.61 15.15 3.72
C GLY A 188 -46.22 16.25 4.58
N PHE A 189 -47.47 16.06 5.04
CA PHE A 189 -48.14 17.03 5.93
C PHE A 189 -47.37 17.24 7.25
N LEU A 190 -46.91 16.16 7.87
CA LEU A 190 -46.09 16.22 9.08
C LEU A 190 -44.79 16.99 8.84
N GLN A 191 -44.11 16.72 7.73
CA GLN A 191 -42.85 17.39 7.39
C GLN A 191 -43.05 18.87 7.10
N GLU A 192 -44.10 19.26 6.38
CA GLU A 192 -44.46 20.66 6.17
C GLU A 192 -44.76 21.37 7.49
N THR A 193 -45.51 20.71 8.39
CA THR A 193 -45.85 21.24 9.71
C THR A 193 -44.62 21.39 10.60
N LEU A 194 -43.73 20.39 10.62
CA LEU A 194 -42.47 20.41 11.34
C LEU A 194 -41.56 21.53 10.81
N PHE A 195 -41.39 21.62 9.49
CA PHE A 195 -40.60 22.67 8.84
C PHE A 195 -41.14 24.07 9.16
N PHE A 196 -42.46 24.24 9.10
CA PHE A 196 -43.13 25.50 9.42
C PHE A 196 -42.82 25.96 10.85
N TRP A 197 -43.04 25.09 11.85
CA TRP A 197 -42.80 25.45 13.25
C TRP A 197 -41.32 25.59 13.58
N HIS A 198 -40.47 24.72 13.05
CA HIS A 198 -39.02 24.80 13.20
C HIS A 198 -38.50 26.16 12.72
N LYS A 199 -38.95 26.60 11.54
CA LYS A 199 -38.58 27.90 10.98
C LYS A 199 -38.99 29.06 11.89
N ILE A 200 -40.23 29.06 12.40
CA ILE A 200 -40.72 30.13 13.30
C ILE A 200 -39.89 30.19 14.59
N ILE A 201 -39.62 29.04 15.20
CA ILE A 201 -38.82 28.97 16.44
C ILE A 201 -37.38 29.41 16.18
N LYS A 202 -36.77 28.91 15.09
CA LYS A 202 -35.41 29.27 14.66
C LYS A 202 -35.29 30.77 14.39
N ASP A 203 -36.22 31.37 13.66
CA ASP A 203 -36.20 32.80 13.33
C ASP A 203 -36.33 33.67 14.59
N ARG A 204 -37.20 33.28 15.54
CA ARG A 204 -37.35 33.98 16.83
C ARG A 204 -36.07 33.89 17.67
N LEU A 205 -35.56 32.67 17.88
CA LEU A 205 -34.35 32.45 18.67
C LEU A 205 -33.11 33.10 18.03
N ALA A 206 -32.99 33.03 16.69
CA ALA A 206 -31.89 33.68 15.98
C ALA A 206 -31.95 35.20 16.11
N SER A 207 -33.14 35.82 16.01
CA SER A 207 -33.28 37.27 16.20
C SER A 207 -32.89 37.72 17.60
N ASP A 208 -33.28 36.96 18.63
CA ASP A 208 -32.93 37.27 20.02
C ASP A 208 -31.44 37.03 20.28
N PHE A 209 -30.87 35.97 19.71
CA PHE A 209 -29.44 35.67 19.81
C PHE A 209 -28.58 36.71 19.10
N GLU A 210 -28.97 37.19 17.92
CA GLU A 210 -28.30 38.27 17.19
C GLU A 210 -28.27 39.58 18.01
N LYS A 211 -29.35 39.90 18.73
CA LYS A 211 -29.38 41.08 19.61
C LYS A 211 -28.37 40.94 20.75
N ILE A 212 -28.28 39.80 21.40
CA ILE A 212 -27.29 39.57 22.48
C ILE A 212 -25.87 39.61 21.93
N LEU A 213 -25.62 38.94 20.80
CA LEU A 213 -24.32 38.98 20.13
C LEU A 213 -23.90 40.43 19.81
N SER A 214 -24.83 41.28 19.37
CA SER A 214 -24.54 42.69 19.10
C SER A 214 -24.16 43.48 20.36
N GLN A 215 -24.75 43.16 21.52
CA GLN A 215 -24.39 43.76 22.81
C GLN A 215 -23.00 43.30 23.28
N LEU A 216 -22.61 42.07 22.92
CA LEU A 216 -21.28 41.51 23.19
C LEU A 216 -20.24 41.91 22.14
N HIS A 217 -20.58 42.85 21.25
CA HIS A 217 -19.72 43.33 20.16
C HIS A 217 -19.28 42.24 19.16
N TRP A 218 -20.09 41.20 18.98
CA TRP A 218 -19.90 40.20 17.93
C TRP A 218 -20.47 40.70 16.58
N PRO A 219 -19.82 40.44 15.43
CA PRO A 219 -18.55 39.74 15.26
C PRO A 219 -17.31 40.61 15.55
N ILE A 220 -16.27 39.96 16.09
CA ILE A 220 -15.00 40.62 16.41
C ILE A 220 -14.15 40.71 15.13
N ILE A 221 -14.17 41.88 14.49
CA ILE A 221 -13.48 42.13 13.20
C ILE A 221 -12.12 42.82 13.33
N SER A 222 -11.74 43.20 14.56
CA SER A 222 -10.50 43.92 14.89
C SER A 222 -9.86 43.30 16.14
N PRO A 223 -8.55 43.48 16.37
CA PRO A 223 -7.90 42.97 17.57
C PRO A 223 -8.61 43.46 18.84
N PRO A 224 -8.76 42.62 19.89
CA PRO A 224 -9.36 43.05 21.13
C PRO A 224 -8.52 44.17 21.75
N ALA A 225 -9.05 45.39 21.76
CA ALA A 225 -8.48 46.48 22.55
C ALA A 225 -8.58 46.09 24.04
N GLN A 226 -7.54 46.38 24.82
CA GLN A 226 -7.48 46.08 26.26
C GLN A 226 -8.80 46.44 26.96
N SER A 227 -9.29 45.49 27.75
CA SER A 227 -10.60 45.47 28.40
C SER A 227 -10.98 46.81 29.05
N LEU A 228 -12.03 47.45 28.53
CA LEU A 228 -12.81 48.43 29.30
C LEU A 228 -13.61 47.66 30.36
N THR A 229 -13.63 48.21 31.58
CA THR A 229 -14.27 47.73 32.81
C THR A 229 -15.59 46.97 32.61
N PRO A 230 -15.87 45.91 33.40
CA PRO A 230 -17.12 45.16 33.30
C PRO A 230 -18.31 46.06 33.63
N THR A 231 -19.23 46.23 32.68
CA THR A 231 -20.50 46.92 32.87
C THR A 231 -21.43 46.11 33.78
N ALA A 232 -22.24 46.78 34.59
CA ALA A 232 -23.12 46.18 35.60
C ALA A 232 -24.12 45.13 35.06
N ASN A 233 -24.43 45.14 33.75
CA ASN A 233 -25.35 44.21 33.10
C ASN A 233 -24.69 42.93 32.55
N CYS A 234 -23.38 42.71 32.79
CA CYS A 234 -22.66 41.59 32.17
C CYS A 234 -23.12 40.21 32.66
N GLN A 235 -23.59 40.08 33.90
CA GLN A 235 -24.06 38.78 34.43
C GLN A 235 -25.39 38.37 33.80
N ASP A 236 -26.34 39.30 33.67
CA ASP A 236 -27.65 39.05 33.06
C ASP A 236 -27.49 38.66 31.58
N THR A 237 -26.66 39.39 30.82
CA THR A 237 -26.42 39.08 29.40
C THR A 237 -25.72 37.73 29.19
N ASN A 238 -24.81 37.32 30.07
CA ASN A 238 -24.21 35.98 30.00
C ASN A 238 -25.22 34.88 30.33
N SER A 239 -26.19 35.12 31.23
CA SER A 239 -27.25 34.15 31.55
C SER A 239 -28.27 34.00 30.43
N GLU A 240 -28.63 35.10 29.77
CA GLU A 240 -29.48 35.08 28.57
C GLU A 240 -28.78 34.39 27.39
N LEU A 241 -27.46 34.62 27.22
CA LEU A 241 -26.63 33.93 26.23
C LEU A 241 -26.64 32.41 26.46
N ASP A 242 -26.45 31.97 27.70
CA ASP A 242 -26.49 30.55 28.10
C ASP A 242 -27.84 29.92 27.77
N LEU A 243 -28.94 30.60 28.10
CA LEU A 243 -30.29 30.14 27.80
C LEU A 243 -30.53 29.98 26.30
N LEU A 244 -30.19 30.99 25.49
CA LEU A 244 -30.41 30.96 24.05
C LEU A 244 -29.57 29.90 23.35
N ILE A 245 -28.29 29.76 23.72
CA ILE A 245 -27.44 28.71 23.13
C ILE A 245 -27.99 27.32 23.49
N THR A 246 -28.40 27.10 24.73
CA THR A 246 -28.97 25.80 25.14
C THR A 246 -30.29 25.50 24.41
N GLN A 247 -31.13 26.51 24.18
CA GLN A 247 -32.37 26.37 23.40
C GLN A 247 -32.08 26.10 21.91
N LEU A 248 -31.11 26.80 21.32
CA LEU A 248 -30.68 26.58 19.93
C LEU A 248 -30.07 25.18 19.75
N LEU A 249 -29.32 24.67 20.73
CA LEU A 249 -28.80 23.30 20.72
C LEU A 249 -29.92 22.27 20.87
N ALA A 250 -30.94 22.53 21.69
CA ALA A 250 -32.10 21.66 21.77
C ALA A 250 -32.90 21.60 20.45
N LEU A 251 -32.87 22.68 19.66
CA LEU A 251 -33.46 22.74 18.32
C LEU A 251 -32.58 22.06 17.24
N GLN A 252 -31.35 21.63 17.56
CA GLN A 252 -30.44 21.01 16.59
C GLN A 252 -31.00 19.71 16.01
N THR A 253 -31.65 18.89 16.84
CA THR A 253 -32.20 17.58 16.44
C THR A 253 -33.20 17.70 15.29
N SER A 254 -34.09 18.70 15.34
CA SER A 254 -35.03 18.96 14.25
C SER A 254 -34.35 19.58 13.03
N ASP A 255 -33.34 20.44 13.22
CA ASP A 255 -32.57 21.05 12.11
C ASP A 255 -31.80 20.01 11.30
N ASP A 256 -31.19 19.02 11.97
CA ASP A 256 -30.45 17.93 11.34
C ASP A 256 -31.36 17.03 10.49
N LEU A 257 -32.55 16.69 11.02
CA LEU A 257 -33.56 15.90 10.30
C LEU A 257 -34.05 16.60 9.03
N ILE A 258 -34.28 17.91 9.10
CA ILE A 258 -34.68 18.72 7.94
C ILE A 258 -33.54 18.79 6.91
N SER A 259 -32.31 19.02 7.37
CA SER A 259 -31.13 19.19 6.52
C SER A 259 -30.76 17.91 5.77
N GLN A 260 -30.77 16.75 6.45
CA GLN A 260 -30.50 15.44 5.83
C GLN A 260 -31.50 15.10 4.72
N LYS A 261 -32.78 15.40 4.90
CA LYS A 261 -33.82 15.14 3.90
C LYS A 261 -33.76 16.09 2.71
N THR A 262 -33.42 17.35 2.94
CA THR A 262 -33.20 18.32 1.86
C THR A 262 -32.03 17.89 0.97
N LEU A 263 -30.94 17.37 1.57
CA LEU A 263 -29.81 16.80 0.84
C LEU A 263 -30.16 15.52 0.08
N ALA A 264 -31.02 14.66 0.62
CA ALA A 264 -31.48 13.44 -0.04
C ALA A 264 -32.34 13.74 -1.29
N SER A 265 -33.15 14.81 -1.25
CA SER A 265 -33.99 15.24 -2.39
C SER A 265 -33.19 15.88 -3.54
N CYS A 266 -31.98 16.39 -3.28
CA CYS A 266 -31.16 17.10 -4.26
C CYS A 266 -30.07 16.22 -4.92
N ARG A 267 -30.00 14.92 -4.62
CA ARG A 267 -29.00 14.03 -5.23
C ARG A 267 -29.36 13.64 -6.66
N GLY A 268 -28.73 14.32 -7.63
CA GLY A 268 -28.24 13.65 -8.83
C GLY A 268 -27.04 12.75 -8.50
N PRO A 269 -26.58 11.87 -9.42
CA PRO A 269 -25.43 10.99 -9.18
C PRO A 269 -24.15 11.82 -9.08
N SER A 270 -23.78 12.24 -7.88
CA SER A 270 -22.48 12.86 -7.58
C SER A 270 -21.48 11.77 -7.19
N LEU A 271 -20.28 11.85 -7.77
CA LEU A 271 -19.16 10.90 -7.65
C LEU A 271 -18.36 11.03 -6.34
N VAL A 272 -18.79 11.85 -5.37
CA VAL A 272 -18.05 12.02 -4.11
C VAL A 272 -18.38 10.86 -3.15
N PRO A 273 -17.37 10.10 -2.66
CA PRO A 273 -17.58 9.02 -1.71
C PRO A 273 -18.30 9.48 -0.43
N PRO A 274 -19.13 8.62 0.18
CA PRO A 274 -19.91 8.94 1.40
C PRO A 274 -19.05 9.24 2.65
N LEU A 275 -17.73 9.06 2.59
CA LEU A 275 -16.79 9.24 3.70
C LEU A 275 -16.44 10.71 4.01
N LEU A 276 -16.87 11.68 3.19
CA LEU A 276 -16.53 13.12 3.31
C LEU A 276 -17.72 14.03 3.64
N GLN A 277 -18.87 13.48 4.07
CA GLN A 277 -19.98 14.32 4.50
C GLN A 277 -19.76 14.74 5.96
N ASP A 278 -19.11 15.89 6.15
CA ASP A 278 -18.93 16.48 7.47
C ASP A 278 -20.31 16.76 8.13
N PRO A 279 -20.48 16.45 9.43
CA PRO A 279 -21.76 16.65 10.14
C PRO A 279 -22.12 18.14 10.14
N PRO A 280 -23.37 18.57 9.91
CA PRO A 280 -23.72 20.00 9.83
C PRO A 280 -23.21 20.78 11.04
N LEU A 281 -22.80 22.04 10.82
CA LEU A 281 -22.35 22.92 11.91
C LEU A 281 -23.47 23.10 12.94
N CYS A 282 -23.13 23.26 14.21
CA CYS A 282 -24.18 23.50 15.21
C CYS A 282 -24.87 24.86 15.01
N LEU A 283 -26.18 24.91 15.31
CA LEU A 283 -27.08 26.04 15.06
C LEU A 283 -26.56 27.38 15.62
N PRO A 284 -26.04 27.46 16.87
CA PRO A 284 -25.49 28.71 17.40
C PRO A 284 -24.35 29.24 16.52
N ILE A 285 -23.45 28.36 16.07
CA ILE A 285 -22.30 28.75 15.24
C ILE A 285 -22.76 29.15 13.83
N GLN A 286 -23.75 28.46 13.26
CA GLN A 286 -24.34 28.87 11.97
C GLN A 286 -24.87 30.32 12.02
N ILE A 287 -25.55 30.70 13.10
CA ILE A 287 -26.08 32.06 13.28
C ILE A 287 -24.92 33.06 13.46
N MET A 288 -23.94 32.73 14.32
CA MET A 288 -22.75 33.57 14.54
C MET A 288 -21.95 33.85 13.26
N LEU A 289 -21.94 32.90 12.31
CA LEU A 289 -21.25 33.03 11.02
C LEU A 289 -21.98 33.95 10.04
N GLN A 290 -23.30 34.14 10.14
CA GLN A 290 -24.07 34.95 9.17
C GLN A 290 -23.50 36.36 8.92
N PRO A 291 -23.19 37.19 9.94
CA PRO A 291 -22.65 38.52 9.69
C PRO A 291 -21.27 38.48 9.01
N LEU A 292 -20.42 37.49 9.34
CA LEU A 292 -19.13 37.27 8.69
C LEU A 292 -19.31 36.82 7.24
N SER A 293 -20.23 35.89 6.98
CA SER A 293 -20.59 35.42 5.63
C SER A 293 -21.09 36.54 4.73
N ARG A 294 -21.99 37.41 5.24
CA ARG A 294 -22.48 38.57 4.49
C ARG A 294 -21.35 39.54 4.16
N ARG A 295 -20.45 39.80 5.12
CA ARG A 295 -19.27 40.65 4.92
C ARG A 295 -18.30 40.05 3.89
N PHE A 296 -18.01 38.76 4.00
CA PHE A 296 -17.16 38.04 3.04
C PHE A 296 -17.73 38.14 1.62
N LYS A 297 -19.02 37.83 1.46
CA LYS A 297 -19.71 37.94 0.16
C LYS A 297 -19.70 39.37 -0.38
N TYR A 298 -19.91 40.38 0.46
CA TYR A 298 -19.88 41.78 0.05
C TYR A 298 -18.52 42.24 -0.49
N HIS A 299 -17.41 41.78 0.10
CA HIS A 299 -16.06 42.19 -0.28
C HIS A 299 -15.46 41.33 -1.41
N PHE A 300 -15.69 40.03 -1.39
CA PHE A 300 -14.99 39.08 -2.26
C PHE A 300 -15.85 38.48 -3.37
N TYR A 301 -17.10 38.92 -3.49
CA TYR A 301 -17.96 38.62 -4.65
C TYR A 301 -18.47 39.92 -5.31
N GLY A 302 -18.90 39.80 -6.56
CA GLY A 302 -19.38 40.93 -7.37
C GLY A 302 -18.25 41.80 -7.93
N ASN A 303 -18.53 43.08 -8.16
CA ASN A 303 -17.69 44.00 -8.95
C ASN A 303 -16.74 44.88 -8.10
N ARG A 304 -16.47 44.51 -6.85
CA ARG A 304 -15.56 45.29 -6.00
C ARG A 304 -14.11 45.08 -6.40
N GLN A 305 -13.29 46.11 -6.20
CA GLN A 305 -11.83 46.01 -6.38
C GLN A 305 -11.20 44.93 -5.50
N THR A 306 -11.77 44.67 -4.32
CA THR A 306 -11.37 43.61 -3.38
C THR A 306 -11.59 42.20 -3.91
N ASN A 307 -12.41 42.01 -4.95
CA ASN A 307 -12.57 40.72 -5.63
C ASN A 307 -11.62 40.66 -6.83
N SER A 308 -10.35 40.36 -6.57
CA SER A 308 -9.33 40.20 -7.62
C SER A 308 -8.78 38.78 -7.64
N LEU A 309 -8.70 38.18 -8.83
CA LEU A 309 -8.08 36.86 -9.02
C LEU A 309 -6.57 36.87 -8.79
N SER A 310 -5.93 38.04 -8.93
CA SER A 310 -4.48 38.18 -8.69
C SER A 310 -4.11 38.37 -7.23
N LYS A 311 -5.11 38.49 -6.34
CA LYS A 311 -4.92 38.78 -4.91
C LYS A 311 -5.70 37.82 -4.00
N PRO A 312 -5.51 36.49 -4.11
CA PRO A 312 -6.17 35.53 -3.23
C PRO A 312 -5.78 35.72 -1.76
N GLU A 313 -4.57 36.25 -1.47
CA GLU A 313 -4.10 36.54 -0.13
C GLU A 313 -5.04 37.46 0.67
N TRP A 314 -5.84 38.30 -0.01
CA TRP A 314 -6.74 39.23 0.65
C TRP A 314 -7.88 38.52 1.39
N TYR A 315 -8.55 37.56 0.76
CA TYR A 315 -9.63 36.85 1.43
C TYR A 315 -9.10 35.76 2.37
N LEU A 316 -7.97 35.14 2.03
CA LEU A 316 -7.30 34.13 2.85
C LEU A 316 -6.84 34.72 4.20
N THR A 317 -6.05 35.80 4.14
CA THR A 317 -5.56 36.50 5.35
C THR A 317 -6.72 37.07 6.15
N GLN A 318 -7.75 37.60 5.50
CA GLN A 318 -8.90 38.16 6.19
C GLN A 318 -9.64 37.13 7.05
N VAL A 319 -9.77 35.90 6.55
CA VAL A 319 -10.41 34.81 7.29
C VAL A 319 -9.52 34.29 8.42
N LEU A 320 -8.20 34.16 8.21
CA LEU A 320 -7.27 33.81 9.29
C LEU A 320 -7.31 34.84 10.43
N MET A 321 -7.38 36.14 10.10
CA MET A 321 -7.56 37.19 11.08
C MET A 321 -8.87 37.04 11.86
N TRP A 322 -9.99 36.75 11.19
CA TRP A 322 -11.27 36.53 11.89
C TRP A 322 -11.24 35.32 12.82
N MET A 323 -10.59 34.23 12.42
CA MET A 323 -10.37 33.07 13.29
C MET A 323 -9.57 33.45 14.53
N GLY A 324 -8.44 34.16 14.33
CA GLY A 324 -7.59 34.61 15.43
C GLY A 324 -8.28 35.56 16.40
N TYR A 325 -8.96 36.61 15.90
CA TYR A 325 -9.65 37.61 16.72
C TYR A 325 -10.83 37.02 17.51
N SER A 326 -11.49 36.00 16.96
CA SER A 326 -12.64 35.36 17.60
C SER A 326 -12.23 34.29 18.62
N SER A 327 -10.98 33.81 18.60
CA SER A 327 -10.52 32.65 19.38
C SER A 327 -10.82 32.78 20.87
N THR A 328 -10.44 33.89 21.50
CA THR A 328 -10.64 34.12 22.94
C THR A 328 -12.11 34.18 23.31
N PHE A 329 -12.94 34.82 22.48
CA PHE A 329 -14.38 34.85 22.69
C PHE A 329 -15.00 33.44 22.61
N MET A 330 -14.58 32.62 21.64
CA MET A 330 -15.08 31.25 21.52
C MET A 330 -14.69 30.38 22.72
N GLU A 331 -13.45 30.51 23.20
CA GLU A 331 -12.91 29.73 24.30
C GLU A 331 -13.48 30.16 25.67
N GLU A 332 -13.61 31.47 25.92
CA GLU A 332 -14.03 31.98 27.24
C GLU A 332 -15.54 32.14 27.40
N LYS A 333 -16.28 32.43 26.32
CA LYS A 333 -17.72 32.72 26.39
C LYS A 333 -18.59 31.57 25.88
N ILE A 334 -18.24 30.96 24.76
CA ILE A 334 -19.10 29.97 24.10
C ILE A 334 -18.79 28.54 24.55
N GLN A 335 -17.52 28.14 24.63
CA GLN A 335 -17.12 26.78 25.00
C GLN A 335 -17.70 26.32 26.36
N PRO A 336 -17.68 27.12 27.44
CA PRO A 336 -18.23 26.68 28.73
C PRO A 336 -19.73 26.38 28.67
N ILE A 337 -20.47 27.06 27.79
CA ILE A 337 -21.89 26.84 27.58
C ILE A 337 -22.11 25.51 26.83
N LEU A 338 -21.32 25.25 25.78
CA LEU A 338 -21.36 23.97 25.05
C LEU A 338 -21.00 22.77 25.94
N ASP A 339 -20.02 22.94 26.82
CA ASP A 339 -19.57 21.90 27.75
C ASP A 339 -20.68 21.57 28.77
N ARG A 340 -21.36 22.58 29.33
CA ARG A 340 -22.53 22.37 30.20
C ARG A 340 -23.69 21.71 29.49
N ALA A 341 -23.89 22.03 28.21
CA ALA A 341 -24.89 21.42 27.36
C ALA A 341 -24.49 20.03 26.82
N GLN A 342 -23.29 19.54 27.16
CA GLN A 342 -22.75 18.23 26.74
C GLN A 342 -22.72 18.04 25.20
N ALA A 343 -22.51 19.11 24.45
CA ALA A 343 -22.51 19.07 22.98
C ALA A 343 -21.32 18.30 22.38
N ASN A 344 -20.28 17.97 23.15
CA ASN A 344 -19.06 17.27 22.71
C ASN A 344 -18.38 17.90 21.47
N VAL A 345 -18.47 19.22 21.31
CA VAL A 345 -17.91 19.94 20.17
C VAL A 345 -17.03 21.10 20.64
N CYS A 346 -15.92 21.33 19.93
CA CYS A 346 -15.06 22.50 20.15
C CYS A 346 -15.59 23.72 19.37
N ALA A 347 -16.03 24.74 20.09
CA ALA A 347 -16.65 25.95 19.54
C ALA A 347 -15.71 26.68 18.55
N LYS A 348 -14.42 26.76 18.90
CA LYS A 348 -13.38 27.35 18.05
C LYS A 348 -13.23 26.59 16.73
N VAL A 349 -13.15 25.27 16.80
CA VAL A 349 -12.99 24.41 15.61
C VAL A 349 -14.20 24.53 14.69
N GLU A 350 -15.42 24.55 15.23
CA GLU A 350 -16.65 24.74 14.43
C GLU A 350 -16.71 26.11 13.76
N LEU A 351 -16.32 27.18 14.46
CA LEU A 351 -16.24 28.51 13.85
C LEU A 351 -15.22 28.53 12.70
N CYS A 352 -14.02 27.98 12.93
CA CYS A 352 -13.00 27.85 11.91
C CYS A 352 -13.52 27.05 10.71
N ARG A 353 -14.18 25.93 10.95
CA ARG A 353 -14.76 25.06 9.92
C ARG A 353 -15.81 25.79 9.07
N GLY A 354 -16.69 26.58 9.68
CA GLY A 354 -17.66 27.38 8.93
C GLY A 354 -17.06 28.55 8.15
N LEU A 355 -16.02 29.19 8.68
CA LEU A 355 -15.26 30.19 7.93
C LEU A 355 -14.46 29.58 6.78
N LEU A 356 -13.92 28.37 6.96
CA LEU A 356 -13.24 27.61 5.91
C LEU A 356 -14.17 27.30 4.76
N TYR A 357 -15.43 26.94 5.03
CA TYR A 357 -16.41 26.68 3.97
C TYR A 357 -16.56 27.87 2.99
N LEU A 358 -16.59 29.11 3.51
CA LEU A 358 -16.67 30.32 2.67
C LEU A 358 -15.44 30.48 1.75
N VAL A 359 -14.26 30.17 2.28
CA VAL A 359 -13.01 30.22 1.54
C VAL A 359 -12.94 29.08 0.54
N GLN A 360 -13.37 27.88 0.91
CA GLN A 360 -13.39 26.72 0.02
C GLN A 360 -14.24 26.99 -1.23
N GLU A 361 -15.46 27.51 -1.06
CA GLU A 361 -16.32 27.89 -2.19
C GLU A 361 -15.63 28.93 -3.09
N LYS A 362 -14.97 29.93 -2.49
CA LYS A 362 -14.31 31.02 -3.23
C LYS A 362 -13.06 30.53 -3.98
N VAL A 363 -12.21 29.73 -3.34
CA VAL A 363 -11.01 29.15 -3.94
C VAL A 363 -11.39 28.21 -5.08
N ALA A 364 -12.37 27.34 -4.89
CA ALA A 364 -12.85 26.43 -5.96
C ALA A 364 -13.35 27.22 -7.19
N HIS A 365 -14.13 28.27 -6.95
CA HIS A 365 -14.61 29.15 -8.02
C HIS A 365 -13.45 29.87 -8.74
N ASP A 366 -12.46 30.37 -8.01
CA ASP A 366 -11.35 31.12 -8.61
C ASP A 366 -10.35 30.18 -9.31
N ALA A 367 -10.03 29.02 -8.73
CA ALA A 367 -9.15 28.01 -9.30
C ALA A 367 -9.62 27.54 -10.68
N SER A 368 -10.93 27.25 -10.82
CA SER A 368 -11.50 26.83 -12.10
C SER A 368 -11.37 27.90 -13.21
N ARG A 369 -11.33 29.20 -12.85
CA ARG A 369 -11.12 30.31 -13.80
C ARG A 369 -9.65 30.53 -14.16
N LEU A 370 -8.73 30.07 -13.31
CA LEU A 370 -7.29 30.25 -13.47
C LEU A 370 -6.59 29.12 -14.22
N LEU A 371 -7.32 28.10 -14.68
CA LEU A 371 -6.74 26.94 -15.40
C LEU A 371 -5.95 27.34 -16.67
N TYR A 372 -6.19 28.52 -17.24
CA TYR A 372 -5.53 29.00 -18.46
C TYR A 372 -4.43 30.05 -18.21
N ASP A 373 -4.19 30.48 -16.96
CA ASP A 373 -3.14 31.44 -16.60
C ASP A 373 -2.15 30.81 -15.62
N ASP A 374 -0.99 30.40 -16.12
CA ASP A 374 0.04 29.70 -15.33
C ASP A 374 0.52 30.54 -14.14
N THR A 375 0.66 31.85 -14.32
CA THR A 375 1.26 32.75 -13.31
C THR A 375 0.32 32.96 -12.13
N LEU A 376 -0.94 33.30 -12.43
CA LEU A 376 -1.96 33.49 -11.41
C LEU A 376 -2.32 32.17 -10.71
N PHE A 377 -2.29 31.06 -11.45
CA PHE A 377 -2.52 29.74 -10.88
C PHE A 377 -1.43 29.36 -9.86
N CYS A 378 -0.15 29.55 -10.18
CA CYS A 378 0.94 29.28 -9.24
C CYS A 378 0.82 30.12 -7.97
N HIS A 379 0.52 31.41 -8.12
CA HIS A 379 0.31 32.31 -6.99
C HIS A 379 -0.86 31.83 -6.11
N LEU A 380 -1.97 31.42 -6.69
CA LEU A 380 -3.09 30.84 -5.93
C LEU A 380 -2.66 29.59 -5.16
N VAL A 381 -1.93 28.66 -5.79
CA VAL A 381 -1.43 27.44 -5.13
C VAL A 381 -0.51 27.79 -3.96
N GLU A 382 0.42 28.72 -4.14
CA GLU A 382 1.33 29.16 -3.07
C GLU A 382 0.57 29.74 -1.88
N GLU A 383 -0.39 30.62 -2.14
CA GLU A 383 -1.22 31.22 -1.10
C GLU A 383 -2.11 30.18 -0.39
N VAL A 384 -2.62 29.17 -1.10
CA VAL A 384 -3.37 28.06 -0.49
C VAL A 384 -2.47 27.18 0.40
N LEU A 385 -1.26 26.86 -0.06
CA LEU A 385 -0.28 26.10 0.74
C LEU A 385 0.11 26.87 2.01
N GLN A 386 0.38 28.17 1.88
CA GLN A 386 0.72 29.03 3.00
C GLN A 386 -0.46 29.18 3.99
N PHE A 387 -1.68 29.38 3.48
CA PHE A 387 -2.88 29.42 4.31
C PHE A 387 -3.08 28.12 5.10
N GLU A 388 -2.91 26.95 4.47
CA GLU A 388 -3.04 25.67 5.17
C GLU A 388 -2.02 25.58 6.31
N LYS A 389 -0.76 25.95 6.06
CA LYS A 389 0.28 25.95 7.08
C LYS A 389 -0.11 26.82 8.27
N GLU A 390 -0.56 28.05 8.05
CA GLU A 390 -0.99 28.97 9.11
C GLU A 390 -2.25 28.49 9.84
N LEU A 391 -3.20 27.88 9.13
CA LEU A 391 -4.39 27.27 9.72
C LEU A 391 -4.00 26.17 10.73
N ARG A 392 -3.05 25.30 10.37
CA ARG A 392 -2.61 24.21 11.25
C ARG A 392 -1.73 24.70 12.39
N THR A 393 -0.77 25.60 12.14
CA THR A 393 0.20 26.04 13.15
C THR A 393 -0.36 27.10 14.09
N ASN A 394 -1.08 28.11 13.58
CA ASN A 394 -1.49 29.27 14.36
C ASN A 394 -2.90 29.12 14.91
N GLN A 395 -3.83 28.56 14.13
CA GLN A 395 -5.22 28.35 14.57
C GLN A 395 -5.45 27.00 15.24
N SER A 396 -4.43 26.12 15.28
CA SER A 396 -4.49 24.77 15.87
C SER A 396 -5.65 23.92 15.31
N TYR A 397 -5.98 24.11 14.02
CA TYR A 397 -7.09 23.37 13.40
C TYR A 397 -6.75 21.88 13.27
N PRO A 398 -7.63 20.95 13.71
CA PRO A 398 -7.34 19.52 13.75
C PRO A 398 -7.00 18.93 12.38
N SER A 399 -5.99 18.07 12.34
CA SER A 399 -5.53 17.52 11.07
C SER A 399 -6.44 16.50 10.41
N VAL A 400 -7.33 15.92 11.20
CA VAL A 400 -8.37 14.98 10.78
C VAL A 400 -9.43 15.67 9.91
N LEU A 401 -9.63 16.98 10.09
CA LEU A 401 -10.63 17.73 9.36
C LEU A 401 -10.07 18.28 8.04
N PRO A 402 -10.91 18.39 6.98
CA PRO A 402 -10.47 18.90 5.69
C PRO A 402 -10.11 20.38 5.76
N GLY A 403 -8.95 20.74 5.21
CA GLY A 403 -8.48 22.12 5.01
C GLY A 403 -8.82 22.66 3.62
N LEU A 404 -7.93 23.41 2.98
CA LEU A 404 -8.05 23.84 1.57
C LEU A 404 -7.34 22.90 0.59
N LEU A 405 -6.36 22.11 1.04
CA LEU A 405 -5.54 21.28 0.15
C LEU A 405 -6.35 20.29 -0.68
N HIS A 406 -7.49 19.80 -0.17
CA HIS A 406 -8.36 18.88 -0.90
C HIS A 406 -8.91 19.46 -2.21
N LEU A 407 -9.02 20.79 -2.32
CA LEU A 407 -9.45 21.47 -3.55
C LEU A 407 -8.39 21.37 -4.65
N LEU A 408 -7.11 21.40 -4.27
CA LEU A 408 -6.00 21.23 -5.22
C LEU A 408 -5.87 19.79 -5.73
N LEU A 409 -6.57 18.85 -5.09
CA LEU A 409 -6.57 17.44 -5.47
C LEU A 409 -7.67 17.06 -6.47
N GLU A 410 -8.54 18.00 -6.85
CA GLU A 410 -9.46 17.79 -7.96
C GLU A 410 -8.65 17.48 -9.24
N ASP A 411 -9.03 16.45 -10.00
CA ASP A 411 -8.20 15.93 -11.09
C ASP A 411 -7.77 17.00 -12.09
N THR A 412 -8.68 17.91 -12.48
CA THR A 412 -8.38 18.99 -13.43
C THR A 412 -7.34 19.97 -12.89
N ILE A 413 -7.49 20.38 -11.63
CA ILE A 413 -6.63 21.32 -10.92
C ILE A 413 -5.27 20.68 -10.62
N LEU A 414 -5.25 19.43 -10.14
CA LEU A 414 -4.03 18.69 -9.84
C LEU A 414 -3.19 18.47 -11.10
N GLN A 415 -3.82 18.09 -12.22
CA GLN A 415 -3.12 17.92 -13.49
C GLN A 415 -2.55 19.25 -14.00
N LYS A 416 -3.31 20.34 -13.86
CA LYS A 416 -2.81 21.68 -14.18
C LYS A 416 -1.60 22.03 -13.32
N TRP A 417 -1.67 21.78 -12.02
CA TRP A 417 -0.56 22.06 -11.10
C TRP A 417 0.69 21.26 -11.46
N LEU A 418 0.60 19.95 -11.66
CA LEU A 418 1.73 19.12 -12.10
C LEU A 418 2.36 19.63 -13.41
N THR A 419 1.53 20.04 -14.36
CA THR A 419 1.98 20.54 -15.66
C THR A 419 2.76 21.85 -15.52
N VAL A 420 2.24 22.81 -14.76
CA VAL A 420 2.92 24.10 -14.56
C VAL A 420 4.17 23.92 -13.71
N GLU A 421 4.12 23.10 -12.66
CA GLU A 421 5.27 22.79 -11.82
C GLU A 421 6.41 22.17 -12.66
N LYS A 422 6.09 21.22 -13.57
CA LYS A 422 7.06 20.64 -14.51
C LYS A 422 7.66 21.71 -15.42
N LYS A 423 6.82 22.56 -16.03
CA LYS A 423 7.24 23.62 -16.93
C LYS A 423 8.21 24.59 -16.23
N MET A 424 7.84 25.09 -15.06
CA MET A 424 8.66 26.03 -14.28
C MET A 424 9.97 25.40 -13.82
N ALA A 425 9.95 24.12 -13.40
CA ALA A 425 11.15 23.39 -13.01
C ALA A 425 12.12 23.20 -14.19
N VAL A 426 11.62 22.87 -15.38
CA VAL A 426 12.42 22.73 -16.60
C VAL A 426 13.02 24.07 -17.04
N GLU A 427 12.24 25.16 -17.02
CA GLU A 427 12.75 26.51 -17.33
C GLU A 427 13.86 26.93 -16.35
N LYS A 428 13.68 26.67 -15.05
CA LYS A 428 14.72 26.93 -14.03
C LYS A 428 15.95 26.05 -14.23
N MET A 429 15.78 24.81 -14.69
CA MET A 429 16.86 23.89 -15.03
C MET A 429 17.70 24.39 -16.22
N ASP A 430 17.06 24.94 -17.25
CA ASP A 430 17.77 25.55 -18.39
C ASP A 430 18.54 26.80 -17.97
N ALA A 431 17.92 27.65 -17.14
CA ALA A 431 18.55 28.85 -16.61
C ALA A 431 19.79 28.53 -15.75
N MET A 432 19.71 27.54 -14.84
CA MET A 432 20.83 27.20 -13.96
C MET A 432 22.02 26.58 -14.71
N LEU A 433 21.80 25.80 -15.77
CA LEU A 433 22.90 25.23 -16.57
C LEU A 433 23.60 26.28 -17.45
N SER A 434 22.89 27.37 -17.76
CA SER A 434 23.38 28.48 -18.60
C SER A 434 24.01 29.63 -17.80
N ALA A 435 23.97 29.57 -16.47
CA ALA A 435 24.46 30.63 -15.59
C ALA A 435 26.01 30.80 -15.65
N GLU A 436 26.47 32.05 -15.51
CA GLU A 436 27.90 32.43 -15.42
C GLU A 436 28.49 31.99 -14.06
N GLY A 437 28.68 30.68 -13.88
CA GLY A 437 29.08 30.09 -12.59
C GLY A 437 28.54 28.68 -12.36
N ALA A 438 27.66 28.19 -13.25
CA ALA A 438 27.00 26.89 -13.14
C ALA A 438 27.94 25.72 -12.81
N TRP A 439 29.18 25.76 -13.33
CA TRP A 439 30.17 24.67 -13.25
C TRP A 439 31.30 24.93 -12.25
N SER A 440 31.15 25.94 -11.39
CA SER A 440 32.04 26.17 -10.25
C SER A 440 31.41 25.70 -8.95
N SER A 441 32.19 25.05 -8.08
CA SER A 441 31.81 24.87 -6.68
C SER A 441 31.73 26.23 -5.98
N GLN A 442 30.68 26.40 -5.17
CA GLN A 442 30.44 27.63 -4.39
C GLN A 442 31.49 27.83 -3.29
N TYR A 443 32.10 26.74 -2.79
CA TYR A 443 33.01 26.75 -1.65
C TYR A 443 34.47 26.48 -2.01
N LYS A 444 34.89 26.80 -3.24
CA LYS A 444 36.27 26.56 -3.74
C LYS A 444 37.38 27.07 -2.81
N ASP A 445 37.11 28.11 -2.01
CA ASP A 445 38.08 28.74 -1.12
C ASP A 445 38.04 28.23 0.33
N ILE A 446 37.15 27.28 0.65
CA ILE A 446 36.96 26.74 2.00
C ILE A 446 37.14 25.21 1.97
N SER A 447 38.40 24.76 2.10
CA SER A 447 38.82 23.36 1.94
C SER A 447 38.13 22.35 2.85
N ASP A 448 37.61 22.81 3.99
CA ASP A 448 37.13 21.94 5.07
C ASP A 448 35.60 21.74 5.02
N MET A 449 34.90 22.34 4.04
CA MET A 449 33.42 22.35 3.99
C MET A 449 32.80 21.61 2.80
N ASP A 450 33.52 21.39 1.69
CA ASP A 450 32.96 20.78 0.47
C ASP A 450 33.74 19.54 0.01
N GLU A 451 33.54 18.42 0.71
CA GLU A 451 34.14 17.12 0.38
C GLU A 451 33.67 16.58 -1.00
N LEU A 452 32.49 17.01 -1.45
CA LEU A 452 31.84 16.56 -2.68
C LEU A 452 32.15 17.43 -3.90
N LYS A 453 32.70 18.64 -3.71
CA LYS A 453 33.05 19.62 -4.75
C LYS A 453 31.91 19.85 -5.74
N ALA A 454 30.69 19.97 -5.21
CA ALA A 454 29.48 20.06 -6.01
C ALA A 454 29.46 21.40 -6.77
N PRO A 455 29.18 21.43 -8.08
CA PRO A 455 29.00 22.68 -8.79
C PRO A 455 27.65 23.32 -8.47
N ASP A 456 27.57 24.64 -8.58
CA ASP A 456 26.39 25.47 -8.30
C ASP A 456 25.10 24.96 -8.97
N CYS A 457 25.19 24.49 -10.22
CA CYS A 457 24.02 23.97 -10.92
C CYS A 457 23.43 22.71 -10.25
N ALA A 458 24.26 21.86 -9.65
CA ALA A 458 23.81 20.64 -8.99
C ALA A 458 23.17 20.95 -7.64
N GLU A 459 23.74 21.86 -6.86
CA GLU A 459 23.16 22.32 -5.58
C GLU A 459 21.84 23.05 -5.79
N THR A 460 21.78 23.94 -6.78
CA THR A 460 20.56 24.65 -7.16
C THR A 460 19.48 23.68 -7.64
N PHE A 461 19.86 22.65 -8.39
CA PHE A 461 18.94 21.59 -8.81
C PHE A 461 18.38 20.79 -7.63
N MET A 462 19.23 20.37 -6.69
CA MET A 462 18.76 19.64 -5.49
C MET A 462 17.89 20.53 -4.60
N THR A 463 18.19 21.81 -4.48
CA THR A 463 17.35 22.79 -3.78
C THR A 463 15.98 22.93 -4.46
N LEU A 464 15.92 22.98 -5.79
CA LEU A 464 14.66 22.97 -6.54
C LEU A 464 13.83 21.71 -6.22
N LEU A 465 14.44 20.52 -6.20
CA LEU A 465 13.73 19.30 -5.84
C LEU A 465 13.24 19.32 -4.39
N GLN A 466 13.99 19.90 -3.45
CA GLN A 466 13.55 20.08 -2.06
C GLN A 466 12.34 21.01 -1.97
N VAL A 467 12.35 22.15 -2.68
CA VAL A 467 11.19 23.06 -2.74
C VAL A 467 9.96 22.35 -3.29
N ILE A 468 10.11 21.54 -4.34
CA ILE A 468 8.99 20.71 -4.86
C ILE A 468 8.52 19.73 -3.78
N THR A 469 9.45 19.09 -3.06
CA THR A 469 9.12 18.15 -1.96
C THR A 469 8.27 18.82 -0.88
N GLU A 470 8.65 20.02 -0.45
CA GLU A 470 7.92 20.77 0.57
C GLU A 470 6.49 21.11 0.14
N ARG A 471 6.27 21.37 -1.16
CA ARG A 471 4.95 21.73 -1.70
C ARG A 471 3.95 20.58 -1.69
N TYR A 472 4.39 19.33 -1.82
CA TYR A 472 3.48 18.18 -1.82
C TYR A 472 3.52 17.32 -0.55
N ARG A 473 4.52 17.52 0.33
CA ARG A 473 4.70 16.74 1.57
C ARG A 473 3.44 16.69 2.44
N ASP A 474 2.76 17.82 2.59
CA ASP A 474 1.61 17.94 3.49
C ASP A 474 0.27 17.63 2.81
N LEU A 475 0.27 17.19 1.54
CA LEU A 475 -0.97 16.81 0.86
C LEU A 475 -1.65 15.63 1.56
N PRO A 476 -2.98 15.67 1.75
CA PRO A 476 -3.69 14.65 2.53
C PRO A 476 -3.86 13.31 1.79
N CYS A 477 -3.54 13.25 0.49
CA CYS A 477 -3.77 12.09 -0.36
C CYS A 477 -2.43 11.50 -0.87
N PRO A 478 -2.07 10.27 -0.47
CA PRO A 478 -0.84 9.63 -0.91
C PRO A 478 -0.74 9.45 -2.43
N SER A 479 -1.86 9.21 -3.13
CA SER A 479 -1.84 9.06 -4.59
C SER A 479 -1.43 10.36 -5.30
N ALA A 480 -1.79 11.52 -4.75
CA ALA A 480 -1.35 12.82 -5.26
C ALA A 480 0.13 13.06 -4.98
N GLN A 481 0.60 12.72 -3.77
CA GLN A 481 2.04 12.79 -3.43
C GLN A 481 2.88 11.92 -4.38
N LEU A 482 2.41 10.72 -4.71
CA LEU A 482 3.09 9.82 -5.66
C LEU A 482 3.13 10.38 -7.08
N LYS A 483 2.11 11.13 -7.53
CA LYS A 483 2.16 11.84 -8.82
C LYS A 483 3.29 12.89 -8.84
N PHE A 484 3.46 13.65 -7.75
CA PHE A 484 4.57 14.60 -7.61
C PHE A 484 5.93 13.91 -7.48
N LEU A 485 6.02 12.78 -6.79
CA LEU A 485 7.23 11.97 -6.78
C LEU A 485 7.59 11.49 -8.19
N GLY A 486 6.59 11.07 -8.99
CA GLY A 486 6.77 10.77 -10.41
C GLY A 486 7.38 11.94 -11.18
N LEU A 487 6.84 13.16 -10.99
CA LEU A 487 7.40 14.38 -11.55
C LEU A 487 8.86 14.63 -11.11
N GLN A 488 9.20 14.45 -9.84
CA GLN A 488 10.58 14.61 -9.37
C GLN A 488 11.53 13.60 -10.02
N ARG A 489 11.09 12.35 -10.18
CA ARG A 489 11.89 11.32 -10.86
C ARG A 489 12.12 11.67 -12.32
N ASP A 490 11.10 12.18 -13.02
CA ASP A 490 11.23 12.70 -14.38
C ASP A 490 12.26 13.84 -14.45
N LEU A 491 12.21 14.80 -13.52
CA LEU A 491 13.13 15.94 -13.50
C LEU A 491 14.59 15.51 -13.25
N VAL A 492 14.82 14.51 -12.39
CA VAL A 492 16.15 13.93 -12.19
C VAL A 492 16.65 13.25 -13.48
N ASP A 493 15.77 12.52 -14.17
CA ASP A 493 16.08 11.88 -15.45
C ASP A 493 16.46 12.92 -16.52
N ASP A 494 15.66 13.97 -16.65
CA ASP A 494 15.88 15.10 -17.56
C ASP A 494 17.21 15.81 -17.26
N PHE A 495 17.51 16.07 -15.99
CA PHE A 495 18.78 16.68 -15.59
C PHE A 495 19.96 15.77 -15.94
N ARG A 496 19.86 14.46 -15.66
CA ARG A 496 20.91 13.48 -16.03
C ARG A 496 21.14 13.47 -17.54
N ILE A 497 20.08 13.51 -18.36
CA ILE A 497 20.20 13.56 -19.83
C ILE A 497 20.96 14.82 -20.26
N ARG A 498 20.63 15.98 -19.69
CA ARG A 498 21.34 17.25 -19.97
C ARG A 498 22.80 17.19 -19.53
N LEU A 499 23.10 16.68 -18.34
CA LEU A 499 24.48 16.45 -17.88
C LEU A 499 25.24 15.54 -18.86
N THR A 500 24.59 14.50 -19.38
CA THR A 500 25.18 13.60 -20.38
C THR A 500 25.48 14.31 -21.69
N GLN A 501 24.60 15.22 -22.14
CA GLN A 501 24.80 16.02 -23.34
C GLN A 501 26.01 16.96 -23.19
N VAL A 502 26.05 17.75 -22.11
CA VAL A 502 27.18 18.65 -21.82
C VAL A 502 28.49 17.87 -21.66
N MET A 503 28.45 16.71 -20.99
CA MET A 503 29.62 15.83 -20.86
C MET A 503 30.16 15.37 -22.21
N LYS A 504 29.28 15.03 -23.17
CA LYS A 504 29.70 14.60 -24.51
C LYS A 504 30.40 15.72 -25.27
N GLU A 505 29.98 16.96 -25.11
CA GLU A 505 30.64 18.14 -25.70
C GLU A 505 32.07 18.32 -25.16
N GLU A 506 32.24 18.16 -23.84
CA GLU A 506 33.52 18.30 -23.14
C GLU A 506 34.43 17.07 -23.26
N SER A 507 33.97 15.97 -23.88
CA SER A 507 34.68 14.69 -23.94
C SER A 507 36.03 14.72 -24.68
N ARG A 508 36.32 15.81 -25.41
CA ARG A 508 37.61 16.04 -26.07
C ARG A 508 38.75 16.26 -25.08
N CYS A 509 38.43 16.80 -23.89
CA CYS A 509 39.40 17.03 -22.82
C CYS A 509 38.84 16.52 -21.47
N PRO A 510 38.92 15.21 -21.20
CA PRO A 510 38.37 14.60 -19.97
C PRO A 510 39.02 15.07 -18.66
N LEU A 511 40.14 15.81 -18.72
CA LEU A 511 40.74 16.48 -17.55
C LEU A 511 40.36 17.96 -17.44
N GLY A 512 39.49 18.46 -18.32
CA GLY A 512 38.99 19.81 -18.23
C GLY A 512 38.22 20.02 -16.93
N ILE A 513 38.33 21.24 -16.37
CA ILE A 513 37.66 21.63 -15.13
C ILE A 513 36.15 21.34 -15.21
N ARG A 514 35.54 21.61 -16.37
CA ARG A 514 34.11 21.39 -16.60
C ARG A 514 33.74 19.90 -16.65
N TYR A 515 34.58 19.04 -17.23
CA TYR A 515 34.35 17.59 -17.24
C TYR A 515 34.35 17.03 -15.81
N CYS A 516 35.33 17.44 -15.00
CA CYS A 516 35.41 17.07 -13.58
C CYS A 516 34.23 17.63 -12.78
N ALA A 517 33.81 18.88 -13.05
CA ALA A 517 32.65 19.48 -12.40
C ALA A 517 31.35 18.70 -12.70
N ILE A 518 31.14 18.25 -13.95
CA ILE A 518 30.00 17.39 -14.31
C ILE A 518 30.08 16.05 -13.55
N LEU A 519 31.28 15.46 -13.43
CA LEU A 519 31.44 14.20 -12.70
C LEU A 519 31.12 14.38 -11.21
N ASN A 520 31.55 15.49 -10.60
CA ASN A 520 31.20 15.84 -9.23
C ASN A 520 29.69 16.07 -9.08
N ALA A 521 29.03 16.73 -10.04
CA ALA A 521 27.57 16.91 -10.04
C ALA A 521 26.82 15.57 -10.01
N VAL A 522 27.21 14.63 -10.89
CA VAL A 522 26.61 13.29 -10.95
C VAL A 522 26.81 12.55 -9.62
N ASN A 523 28.02 12.62 -9.05
CA ASN A 523 28.32 11.98 -7.77
C ASN A 523 27.55 12.60 -6.60
N TYR A 524 27.45 13.94 -6.57
CA TYR A 524 26.70 14.69 -5.56
C TYR A 524 25.22 14.32 -5.58
N ILE A 525 24.57 14.37 -6.74
CA ILE A 525 23.14 14.03 -6.90
C ILE A 525 22.91 12.56 -6.53
N SER A 526 23.78 11.65 -6.96
CA SER A 526 23.72 10.24 -6.59
C SER A 526 23.84 10.02 -5.07
N THR A 527 24.64 10.83 -4.38
CA THR A 527 24.80 10.72 -2.92
C THR A 527 23.54 11.18 -2.20
N ILE A 528 23.03 12.37 -2.55
CA ILE A 528 21.82 12.92 -1.90
C ILE A 528 20.58 12.07 -2.19
N LEU A 529 20.42 11.55 -3.41
CA LEU A 529 19.30 10.65 -3.73
C LEU A 529 19.40 9.31 -2.98
N GLY A 530 20.62 8.84 -2.69
CA GLY A 530 20.86 7.73 -1.78
C GLY A 530 20.31 8.04 -0.39
N ASP A 531 20.72 9.18 0.18
CA ASP A 531 20.26 9.64 1.50
C ASP A 531 18.74 9.86 1.57
N TRP A 532 18.13 10.29 0.46
CA TRP A 532 16.67 10.44 0.35
C TRP A 532 15.94 9.10 0.38
N GLY A 533 16.57 8.03 -0.12
CA GLY A 533 16.03 6.67 0.00
C GLY A 533 15.78 6.27 1.47
N ASP A 534 16.63 6.74 2.37
CA ASP A 534 16.56 6.44 3.81
C ASP A 534 15.69 7.44 4.61
N ASN A 535 15.13 8.47 3.96
CA ASN A 535 14.30 9.46 4.64
C ASN A 535 12.89 8.91 4.95
N VAL A 536 12.42 9.13 6.18
CA VAL A 536 11.10 8.67 6.66
C VAL A 536 9.96 9.04 5.72
N PHE A 537 9.97 10.25 5.15
CA PHE A 537 8.92 10.69 4.23
C PHE A 537 8.89 9.84 2.95
N PHE A 538 10.04 9.59 2.33
CA PHE A 538 10.11 8.79 1.11
C PHE A 538 9.84 7.31 1.39
N LEU A 539 10.24 6.78 2.55
CA LEU A 539 9.87 5.42 3.00
C LEU A 539 8.35 5.27 3.18
N GLN A 540 7.67 6.28 3.75
CA GLN A 540 6.21 6.31 3.85
C GLN A 540 5.54 6.33 2.48
N LEU A 541 6.08 7.11 1.52
CA LEU A 541 5.58 7.12 0.14
C LEU A 541 5.79 5.77 -0.56
N GLN A 542 6.90 5.09 -0.30
CA GLN A 542 7.14 3.75 -0.84
C GLN A 542 6.09 2.75 -0.34
N GLN A 543 5.80 2.77 0.96
CA GLN A 543 4.74 1.96 1.54
C GLN A 543 3.37 2.30 0.90
N ALA A 544 3.09 3.59 0.68
CA ALA A 544 1.87 4.02 -0.01
C ALA A 544 1.80 3.52 -1.46
N ALA A 545 2.92 3.55 -2.19
CA ALA A 545 3.00 3.06 -3.57
C ALA A 545 2.72 1.55 -3.66
N VAL A 546 3.33 0.77 -2.76
CA VAL A 546 3.11 -0.68 -2.69
C VAL A 546 1.65 -0.98 -2.35
N SER A 547 1.07 -0.31 -1.36
CA SER A 547 -0.34 -0.54 -0.97
C SER A 547 -1.37 -0.12 -2.03
N LEU A 548 -1.11 0.96 -2.77
CA LEU A 548 -1.96 1.36 -3.91
C LEU A 548 -1.82 0.40 -5.10
N SER A 549 -0.60 -0.08 -5.37
CA SER A 549 -0.36 -1.11 -6.40
C SER A 549 -1.07 -2.40 -6.04
N GLU A 550 -1.04 -2.80 -4.75
CA GLU A 550 -1.81 -3.93 -4.23
C GLU A 550 -3.30 -3.74 -4.47
N GLN A 551 -3.89 -2.59 -4.17
CA GLN A 551 -5.32 -2.34 -4.40
C GLN A 551 -5.71 -2.42 -5.89
N MET A 552 -4.84 -1.96 -6.79
CA MET A 552 -5.08 -2.04 -8.24
C MET A 552 -4.94 -3.47 -8.78
N VAL A 553 -4.05 -4.28 -8.19
CA VAL A 553 -3.81 -5.69 -8.56
C VAL A 553 -4.78 -6.67 -7.86
N LEU A 554 -5.30 -6.30 -6.67
CA LEU A 554 -6.28 -7.07 -5.88
C LEU A 554 -7.68 -7.14 -6.50
N GLY A 555 -7.90 -6.48 -7.63
CA GLY A 555 -8.99 -6.84 -8.54
C GLY A 555 -8.81 -8.23 -9.19
N GLY A 556 -7.70 -8.95 -8.94
CA GLY A 556 -7.36 -10.20 -9.61
C GLY A 556 -6.79 -11.32 -8.73
N LEU A 557 -5.61 -11.18 -8.13
CA LEU A 557 -4.92 -12.28 -7.41
C LEU A 557 -3.97 -11.70 -6.34
N GLY A 558 -4.06 -12.19 -5.10
CA GLY A 558 -3.24 -11.69 -3.98
C GLY A 558 -1.75 -11.97 -4.16
N MET A 559 -0.92 -10.93 -4.04
CA MET A 559 0.53 -11.09 -3.92
C MET A 559 0.86 -11.76 -2.58
N MET A 560 1.74 -12.77 -2.59
CA MET A 560 2.32 -13.35 -1.37
C MET A 560 3.08 -12.27 -0.59
N GLU A 561 3.02 -12.29 0.74
CA GLU A 561 3.74 -11.36 1.65
C GLU A 561 5.24 -11.24 1.34
N VAL A 562 5.84 -12.30 0.78
CA VAL A 562 7.25 -12.31 0.32
C VAL A 562 7.51 -11.33 -0.83
N GLY A 563 6.57 -11.20 -1.78
CA GLY A 563 6.68 -10.23 -2.88
C GLY A 563 6.50 -8.78 -2.43
N ARG A 564 5.70 -8.55 -1.39
CA ARG A 564 5.53 -7.25 -0.73
C ARG A 564 6.82 -6.81 -0.03
N LEU A 565 7.42 -7.71 0.75
CA LEU A 565 8.68 -7.43 1.44
C LEU A 565 9.82 -7.17 0.44
N ALA A 566 9.92 -7.96 -0.63
CA ALA A 566 10.90 -7.72 -1.70
C ALA A 566 10.69 -6.36 -2.42
N SER A 567 9.45 -5.90 -2.54
CA SER A 567 9.15 -4.56 -3.12
C SER A 567 9.48 -3.40 -2.17
N LEU A 568 9.60 -3.69 -0.86
CA LEU A 568 10.00 -2.73 0.17
C LEU A 568 11.52 -2.72 0.43
N GLU A 569 12.27 -3.71 -0.08
CA GLU A 569 13.72 -3.80 0.08
C GLU A 569 14.50 -2.82 -0.81
N GLY A 570 13.92 -2.34 -1.92
CA GLY A 570 14.54 -1.33 -2.80
C GLY A 570 14.24 0.12 -2.38
N SER A 571 14.94 1.10 -2.94
CA SER A 571 14.61 2.53 -2.84
C SER A 571 13.76 2.99 -4.03
N LEU A 572 12.88 3.98 -3.80
CA LEU A 572 12.12 4.68 -4.85
C LEU A 572 13.01 5.27 -5.96
N PHE A 573 14.30 5.49 -5.66
CA PHE A 573 15.28 6.09 -6.55
C PHE A 573 16.26 5.09 -7.17
N ASP A 574 16.19 3.79 -6.88
CA ASP A 574 17.17 2.78 -7.33
C ASP A 574 17.42 2.79 -8.84
N GLY A 575 16.35 2.88 -9.63
CA GLY A 575 16.46 2.96 -11.09
C GLY A 575 17.22 4.20 -11.57
N LEU A 576 17.06 5.34 -10.90
CA LEU A 576 17.78 6.58 -11.22
C LEU A 576 19.23 6.53 -10.71
N LEU A 577 19.46 6.00 -9.51
CA LEU A 577 20.78 5.78 -8.94
C LEU A 577 21.63 4.89 -9.85
N ALA A 578 21.07 3.77 -10.34
CA ALA A 578 21.76 2.89 -11.29
C ALA A 578 22.16 3.62 -12.59
N LEU A 579 21.31 4.51 -13.12
CA LEU A 579 21.61 5.30 -14.32
C LEU A 579 22.68 6.37 -14.05
N LEU A 580 22.66 7.02 -12.89
CA LEU A 580 23.70 7.96 -12.46
C LEU A 580 25.03 7.27 -12.22
N ASP A 581 25.03 6.09 -11.57
CA ASP A 581 26.21 5.28 -11.34
C ASP A 581 26.86 4.80 -12.64
N ARG A 582 26.05 4.38 -13.61
CA ARG A 582 26.54 4.04 -14.95
C ARG A 582 27.19 5.25 -15.62
N LEU A 583 26.55 6.42 -15.60
CA LEU A 583 27.12 7.64 -16.16
C LEU A 583 28.45 8.00 -15.48
N LYS A 584 28.50 7.94 -14.14
CA LYS A 584 29.70 8.17 -13.33
C LYS A 584 30.83 7.20 -13.72
N GLY A 585 30.53 5.91 -13.84
CA GLY A 585 31.48 4.87 -14.25
C GLY A 585 32.02 5.10 -15.67
N ASP A 586 31.14 5.37 -16.62
CA ASP A 586 31.51 5.66 -18.01
C ASP A 586 32.42 6.91 -18.10
N MET A 587 32.11 7.97 -17.36
CA MET A 587 32.91 9.19 -17.31
C MET A 587 34.28 8.96 -16.69
N LEU A 588 34.32 8.28 -15.53
CA LEU A 588 35.56 7.96 -14.84
C LEU A 588 36.47 7.07 -15.69
N GLY A 589 35.90 6.07 -16.38
CA GLY A 589 36.61 5.20 -17.30
C GLY A 589 37.31 5.97 -18.43
N ARG A 590 36.60 6.90 -19.07
CA ARG A 590 37.14 7.77 -20.14
C ARG A 590 38.25 8.69 -19.63
N LEU A 591 38.05 9.30 -18.47
CA LEU A 591 39.04 10.16 -17.82
C LEU A 591 40.33 9.38 -17.54
N LEU A 592 40.22 8.18 -16.99
CA LEU A 592 41.38 7.32 -16.71
C LEU A 592 42.06 6.84 -18.00
N GLU A 593 41.29 6.54 -19.05
CA GLU A 593 41.88 6.04 -20.30
C GLU A 593 42.64 7.14 -21.03
N TRP A 594 42.08 8.35 -21.06
CA TRP A 594 42.77 9.51 -21.59
C TRP A 594 44.07 9.81 -20.82
N THR A 595 44.00 9.77 -19.48
CA THR A 595 45.18 10.00 -18.61
C THR A 595 46.27 8.96 -18.88
N MET A 596 45.88 7.68 -19.01
CA MET A 596 46.82 6.61 -19.34
C MET A 596 47.47 6.77 -20.70
N ARG A 597 46.72 7.20 -21.73
CA ARG A 597 47.30 7.46 -23.07
C ARG A 597 48.42 8.50 -23.00
N GLU A 598 48.24 9.57 -22.24
CA GLU A 598 49.31 10.55 -22.05
C GLU A 598 50.52 9.99 -21.29
N ILE A 599 50.29 9.21 -20.22
CA ILE A 599 51.37 8.59 -19.46
C ILE A 599 52.16 7.62 -20.34
N ILE A 600 51.49 6.79 -21.14
CA ILE A 600 52.13 5.84 -22.07
C ILE A 600 52.97 6.60 -23.12
N GLU A 601 52.45 7.69 -23.69
CA GLU A 601 53.21 8.53 -24.62
C GLU A 601 54.49 9.09 -23.98
N LYS A 602 54.44 9.51 -22.71
CA LYS A 602 55.60 9.99 -21.96
C LYS A 602 56.53 8.88 -21.46
N ALA A 603 56.04 7.64 -21.36
CA ALA A 603 56.79 6.47 -20.93
C ALA A 603 57.60 5.80 -22.06
N LYS A 604 57.35 6.13 -23.33
CA LYS A 604 58.07 5.56 -24.50
C LYS A 604 59.61 5.55 -24.37
N PRO A 605 60.29 6.58 -23.83
CA PRO A 605 61.74 6.53 -23.62
C PRO A 605 62.14 5.47 -22.60
N TYR A 606 61.37 5.33 -21.52
CA TYR A 606 61.61 4.35 -20.45
C TYR A 606 61.43 2.90 -20.94
N CYS A 607 60.43 2.65 -21.79
CA CYS A 607 60.23 1.34 -22.42
C CYS A 607 61.41 0.90 -23.30
N LYS A 608 62.24 1.85 -23.79
CA LYS A 608 63.40 1.60 -24.65
C LYS A 608 64.74 1.63 -23.88
N GLU A 609 64.68 1.69 -22.54
CA GLU A 609 65.86 1.71 -21.69
C GLU A 609 66.67 0.41 -21.86
N ARG A 610 68.00 0.52 -21.79
CA ARG A 610 68.89 -0.61 -22.07
C ARG A 610 69.18 -1.42 -20.80
N TRP A 611 68.15 -2.06 -20.25
CA TRP A 611 68.15 -2.81 -18.97
C TRP A 611 69.28 -3.84 -18.80
N LEU A 612 69.71 -4.49 -19.88
CA LEU A 612 70.84 -5.45 -19.90
C LEU A 612 72.22 -4.80 -19.72
N LEU A 613 72.38 -3.54 -20.14
CA LEU A 613 73.69 -2.87 -20.24
C LEU A 613 73.99 -1.96 -19.04
N LEU A 614 73.11 -1.93 -18.04
CA LEU A 614 73.33 -1.15 -16.83
C LEU A 614 74.40 -1.81 -15.94
N PRO A 615 75.39 -1.04 -15.46
CA PRO A 615 76.44 -1.57 -14.60
C PRO A 615 75.90 -1.99 -13.22
N SER A 616 76.64 -2.87 -12.55
CA SER A 616 76.25 -3.42 -11.26
C SER A 616 76.23 -2.36 -10.14
N GLN A 617 75.44 -2.59 -9.08
CA GLN A 617 75.35 -1.68 -7.93
C GLN A 617 76.71 -1.38 -7.26
N HIS A 618 77.71 -2.26 -7.41
CA HIS A 618 79.04 -2.07 -6.84
C HIS A 618 79.87 -0.99 -7.54
N ASP A 619 79.52 -0.61 -8.77
CA ASP A 619 80.24 0.38 -9.59
C ASP A 619 79.63 1.79 -9.52
N GLN A 620 78.46 1.96 -8.88
CA GLN A 620 77.76 3.25 -8.75
C GLN A 620 77.74 3.72 -7.30
N SER A 621 78.27 4.92 -7.02
CA SER A 621 78.36 5.47 -5.67
C SER A 621 77.03 5.96 -5.10
N THR A 622 76.04 6.30 -5.95
CA THR A 622 74.68 6.69 -5.53
C THR A 622 73.67 6.38 -6.64
N MET A 623 72.57 5.67 -6.35
CA MET A 623 71.48 5.45 -7.32
C MET A 623 70.57 6.68 -7.41
N SER A 624 70.16 7.03 -8.64
CA SER A 624 69.26 8.13 -8.96
C SER A 624 68.17 7.67 -9.92
N LEU A 625 67.07 8.44 -10.02
CA LEU A 625 65.98 8.14 -10.96
C LEU A 625 66.50 8.06 -12.40
N SER A 626 66.10 7.03 -13.13
CA SER A 626 66.40 6.89 -14.57
C SER A 626 65.94 8.12 -15.35
N SER A 627 66.83 8.74 -16.11
CA SER A 627 66.52 9.97 -16.87
C SER A 627 65.40 9.77 -17.90
N SER A 628 65.28 8.55 -18.43
CA SER A 628 64.21 8.12 -19.33
C SER A 628 62.85 7.97 -18.64
N ALA A 629 62.81 7.74 -17.32
CA ALA A 629 61.59 7.64 -16.51
C ALA A 629 61.04 9.02 -16.10
N CYS A 630 61.89 10.05 -16.03
CA CYS A 630 61.52 11.39 -15.57
C CYS A 630 60.26 11.96 -16.25
N PRO A 631 60.10 11.90 -17.60
CA PRO A 631 58.90 12.43 -18.26
C PRO A 631 57.62 11.74 -17.81
N MET A 632 57.65 10.41 -17.60
CA MET A 632 56.52 9.64 -17.10
C MET A 632 56.19 10.01 -15.65
N MET A 633 57.19 10.06 -14.76
CA MET A 633 57.00 10.38 -13.34
C MET A 633 56.41 11.78 -13.13
N LEU A 634 56.91 12.77 -13.87
CA LEU A 634 56.37 14.14 -13.86
C LEU A 634 54.93 14.17 -14.36
N CYS A 635 54.63 13.44 -15.43
CA CYS A 635 53.27 13.32 -15.96
C CYS A 635 52.32 12.72 -14.90
N VAL A 636 52.68 11.59 -14.28
CA VAL A 636 51.87 10.95 -13.24
C VAL A 636 51.62 11.91 -12.07
N ARG A 637 52.65 12.59 -11.56
CA ARG A 637 52.53 13.57 -10.48
C ARG A 637 51.56 14.70 -10.84
N ASP A 638 51.75 15.33 -12.00
CA ASP A 638 50.96 16.49 -12.42
C ASP A 638 49.48 16.11 -12.65
N ARG A 639 49.24 14.90 -13.20
CA ARG A 639 47.87 14.38 -13.39
C ARG A 639 47.20 14.00 -12.08
N LEU A 640 47.91 13.34 -11.17
CA LEU A 640 47.37 13.05 -9.83
C LEU A 640 46.99 14.34 -9.08
N LEU A 641 47.83 15.37 -9.15
CA LEU A 641 47.54 16.66 -8.54
C LEU A 641 46.30 17.32 -9.17
N ASN A 642 46.19 17.30 -10.50
CA ASN A 642 45.03 17.83 -11.20
C ASN A 642 43.73 17.10 -10.81
N LEU A 643 43.76 15.77 -10.73
CA LEU A 643 42.62 14.96 -10.30
C LEU A 643 42.25 15.27 -8.84
N HIS A 644 43.23 15.38 -7.95
CA HIS A 644 43.01 15.73 -6.55
C HIS A 644 42.36 17.11 -6.38
N GLN A 645 42.77 18.09 -7.19
CA GLN A 645 42.22 19.45 -7.16
C GLN A 645 40.80 19.53 -7.71
N ASN A 646 40.50 18.81 -8.79
CA ASN A 646 39.23 18.97 -9.51
C ASN A 646 38.13 17.97 -9.12
N LEU A 647 38.46 16.78 -8.62
CA LEU A 647 37.49 15.76 -8.22
C LEU A 647 37.17 15.82 -6.72
N SER A 648 35.96 15.39 -6.36
CA SER A 648 35.58 15.10 -4.98
C SER A 648 36.47 14.01 -4.37
N LEU A 649 36.54 13.93 -3.04
CA LEU A 649 37.40 12.95 -2.36
C LEU A 649 37.08 11.49 -2.76
N SER A 650 35.79 11.15 -2.79
CA SER A 650 35.32 9.80 -3.14
C SER A 650 35.59 9.44 -4.61
N LEU A 651 35.44 10.39 -5.52
CA LEU A 651 35.77 10.20 -6.94
C LEU A 651 37.28 10.12 -7.15
N PHE A 652 38.04 10.99 -6.50
CA PHE A 652 39.50 11.00 -6.55
C PHE A 652 40.07 9.67 -6.07
N GLN A 653 39.55 9.10 -4.97
CA GLN A 653 39.95 7.80 -4.46
C GLN A 653 39.80 6.69 -5.50
N LYS A 654 38.62 6.62 -6.15
CA LYS A 654 38.38 5.65 -7.23
C LYS A 654 39.27 5.92 -8.44
N ALA A 655 39.49 7.18 -8.78
CA ALA A 655 40.32 7.57 -9.92
C ALA A 655 41.78 7.14 -9.73
N TRP A 656 42.43 7.54 -8.63
CA TRP A 656 43.86 7.22 -8.46
C TRP A 656 44.10 5.73 -8.27
N GLN A 657 43.17 4.99 -7.63
CA GLN A 657 43.28 3.52 -7.50
C GLN A 657 43.19 2.85 -8.88
N GLY A 658 42.21 3.23 -9.69
CA GLY A 658 42.10 2.74 -11.07
C GLY A 658 43.27 3.17 -11.96
N LEU A 659 43.87 4.33 -11.69
CA LEU A 659 45.08 4.77 -12.39
C LEU A 659 46.30 3.93 -12.01
N ALA A 660 46.50 3.66 -10.71
CA ALA A 660 47.58 2.84 -10.21
C ALA A 660 47.53 1.42 -10.79
N GLU A 661 46.36 0.79 -10.80
CA GLU A 661 46.16 -0.54 -11.41
C GLU A 661 46.51 -0.55 -12.91
N ARG A 662 46.13 0.48 -13.66
CA ARG A 662 46.48 0.58 -15.09
C ARG A 662 47.96 0.82 -15.33
N ILE A 663 48.62 1.62 -14.48
CA ILE A 663 50.06 1.83 -14.54
C ILE A 663 50.81 0.54 -14.17
N ASP A 664 50.35 -0.20 -13.16
CA ASP A 664 50.90 -1.50 -12.77
C ASP A 664 50.90 -2.48 -13.95
N ASN A 665 49.74 -2.65 -14.59
CA ASN A 665 49.60 -3.53 -15.75
C ASN A 665 50.48 -3.08 -16.93
N PHE A 666 50.50 -1.78 -17.23
CA PHE A 666 51.34 -1.21 -18.31
C PHE A 666 52.83 -1.47 -18.06
N LEU A 667 53.34 -1.14 -16.88
CA LEU A 667 54.76 -1.34 -16.57
C LEU A 667 55.13 -2.82 -16.55
N TYR A 668 54.25 -3.68 -16.03
CA TYR A 668 54.47 -5.11 -16.04
C TYR A 668 54.58 -5.67 -17.48
N GLN A 669 53.66 -5.31 -18.37
CA GLN A 669 53.62 -5.84 -19.74
C GLN A 669 54.68 -5.19 -20.66
N ASP A 670 54.70 -3.85 -20.73
CA ASP A 670 55.46 -3.11 -21.74
C ASP A 670 56.89 -2.75 -21.30
N VAL A 671 57.21 -2.86 -20.00
CA VAL A 671 58.57 -2.63 -19.50
C VAL A 671 59.19 -3.94 -19.02
N ILE A 672 58.54 -4.66 -18.10
CA ILE A 672 59.14 -5.83 -17.46
C ILE A 672 59.17 -7.02 -18.42
N LEU A 673 58.01 -7.50 -18.89
CA LEU A 673 57.94 -8.69 -19.75
C LEU A 673 58.57 -8.49 -21.13
N SER A 674 58.74 -7.24 -21.56
CA SER A 674 59.30 -6.88 -22.86
C SER A 674 60.83 -6.75 -22.87
N ASN A 675 61.50 -6.87 -21.72
CA ASN A 675 62.95 -6.67 -21.58
C ASN A 675 63.64 -7.79 -20.80
N HIS A 676 64.95 -7.89 -20.97
CA HIS A 676 65.81 -8.73 -20.12
C HIS A 676 66.61 -7.83 -19.17
N PHE A 677 66.96 -8.35 -18.00
CA PHE A 677 67.57 -7.57 -16.93
C PHE A 677 68.93 -8.14 -16.51
N SER A 678 69.92 -7.25 -16.40
CA SER A 678 71.10 -7.50 -15.59
C SER A 678 70.77 -7.30 -14.10
N ASP A 679 71.62 -7.77 -13.18
CA ASP A 679 71.40 -7.52 -11.74
C ASP A 679 71.40 -6.01 -11.43
N GLY A 680 72.20 -5.20 -12.14
CA GLY A 680 72.18 -3.74 -12.07
C GLY A 680 70.90 -3.11 -12.62
N GLY A 681 70.38 -3.62 -13.75
CA GLY A 681 69.11 -3.18 -14.33
C GLY A 681 67.90 -3.51 -13.46
N ALA A 682 67.85 -4.71 -12.88
CA ALA A 682 66.81 -5.10 -11.93
C ALA A 682 66.81 -4.21 -10.68
N ALA A 683 68.00 -3.94 -10.14
CA ALA A 683 68.19 -2.99 -9.03
C ALA A 683 67.72 -1.57 -9.36
N GLN A 684 68.03 -1.06 -10.57
CA GLN A 684 67.59 0.27 -11.01
C GLN A 684 66.07 0.34 -11.17
N LEU A 685 65.44 -0.69 -11.75
CA LEU A 685 63.98 -0.79 -11.86
C LEU A 685 63.34 -0.75 -10.45
N HIS A 686 63.85 -1.56 -9.53
CA HIS A 686 63.36 -1.58 -8.14
C HIS A 686 63.54 -0.21 -7.45
N PHE A 687 64.63 0.52 -7.73
CA PHE A 687 64.84 1.88 -7.24
C PHE A 687 63.83 2.87 -7.83
N ASP A 688 63.62 2.85 -9.15
CA ASP A 688 62.66 3.72 -9.83
C ASP A 688 61.24 3.52 -9.29
N MET A 689 60.83 2.27 -9.02
CA MET A 689 59.51 1.98 -8.49
C MET A 689 59.38 2.36 -7.00
N THR A 690 60.27 1.85 -6.16
CA THR A 690 60.14 1.94 -4.69
C THR A 690 60.47 3.34 -4.15
N ARG A 691 61.41 4.04 -4.78
CA ARG A 691 61.86 5.37 -4.32
C ARG A 691 61.23 6.53 -5.07
N ASN A 692 60.59 6.30 -6.23
CA ASN A 692 60.01 7.37 -7.03
C ASN A 692 58.54 7.14 -7.36
N LEU A 693 58.16 6.07 -8.09
CA LEU A 693 56.77 5.87 -8.51
C LEU A 693 55.80 5.69 -7.35
N PHE A 694 56.03 4.70 -6.47
CA PHE A 694 55.10 4.41 -5.37
C PHE A 694 54.95 5.62 -4.43
N PRO A 695 56.03 6.33 -4.03
CA PRO A 695 55.92 7.54 -3.23
C PRO A 695 55.03 8.65 -3.82
N LEU A 696 54.84 8.74 -5.15
CA LEU A 696 53.90 9.71 -5.74
C LEU A 696 52.45 9.52 -5.24
N PHE A 697 52.09 8.30 -4.86
CA PHE A 697 50.78 7.95 -4.30
C PHE A 697 50.77 7.96 -2.76
N GLY A 698 51.92 8.14 -2.12
CA GLY A 698 52.09 8.12 -0.66
C GLY A 698 51.36 9.26 0.06
N HIS A 699 51.06 10.36 -0.64
CA HIS A 699 50.22 11.43 -0.10
C HIS A 699 48.75 11.01 0.07
N TYR A 700 48.30 9.96 -0.63
CA TYR A 700 46.89 9.57 -0.70
C TYR A 700 46.61 8.23 -0.04
N CYS A 701 47.64 7.43 0.24
CA CYS A 701 47.50 6.15 0.95
C CYS A 701 48.79 5.79 1.71
N LYS A 702 48.66 5.00 2.79
CA LYS A 702 49.80 4.63 3.64
C LYS A 702 50.77 3.63 3.01
N ARG A 703 50.29 2.78 2.08
CA ARG A 703 51.06 1.70 1.44
C ARG A 703 50.78 1.66 -0.06
N PRO A 704 51.30 2.63 -0.83
CA PRO A 704 51.03 2.76 -2.26
C PRO A 704 51.47 1.53 -3.07
N GLU A 705 52.53 0.86 -2.66
CA GLU A 705 53.06 -0.35 -3.30
C GLU A 705 52.03 -1.48 -3.42
N ASN A 706 50.99 -1.52 -2.57
CA ASN A 706 49.96 -2.56 -2.62
C ASN A 706 48.96 -2.40 -3.79
N PHE A 707 48.97 -1.24 -4.44
CA PHE A 707 48.18 -0.98 -5.66
C PHE A 707 48.96 -1.30 -6.94
N PHE A 708 50.25 -1.63 -6.82
CA PHE A 708 51.13 -2.03 -7.92
C PHE A 708 51.57 -3.49 -7.74
N LYS A 709 50.60 -4.40 -7.72
CA LYS A 709 50.82 -5.79 -7.30
C LYS A 709 51.78 -6.51 -8.24
N HIS A 710 51.58 -6.41 -9.55
CA HIS A 710 52.42 -7.09 -10.53
C HIS A 710 53.85 -6.56 -10.50
N VAL A 711 54.01 -5.23 -10.54
CA VAL A 711 55.33 -4.60 -10.59
C VAL A 711 56.11 -4.83 -9.30
N LYS A 712 55.44 -4.74 -8.14
CA LYS A 712 56.05 -4.98 -6.83
C LYS A 712 56.61 -6.40 -6.74
N GLU A 713 55.80 -7.40 -7.06
CA GLU A 713 56.21 -8.80 -6.98
C GLU A 713 57.25 -9.15 -8.06
N ALA A 714 57.11 -8.59 -9.27
CA ALA A 714 58.10 -8.77 -10.32
C ALA A 714 59.47 -8.20 -9.95
N CYS A 715 59.52 -7.01 -9.33
CA CYS A 715 60.77 -6.45 -8.82
C CYS A 715 61.39 -7.32 -7.73
N ALA A 716 60.58 -7.91 -6.84
CA ALA A 716 61.06 -8.82 -5.81
C ALA A 716 61.73 -10.06 -6.42
N ILE A 717 61.12 -10.67 -7.44
CA ILE A 717 61.66 -11.84 -8.16
C ILE A 717 62.94 -11.49 -8.94
N LEU A 718 62.95 -10.38 -9.68
CA LEU A 718 64.11 -9.96 -10.47
C LEU A 718 65.32 -9.62 -9.60
N CYS A 719 65.10 -9.14 -8.37
CA CYS A 719 66.15 -8.79 -7.41
C CYS A 719 66.60 -9.94 -6.50
N LEU A 720 66.08 -11.17 -6.67
CA LEU A 720 66.50 -12.33 -5.87
C LEU A 720 68.01 -12.60 -6.03
N ASN A 721 68.66 -13.09 -4.98
CA ASN A 721 70.03 -13.59 -5.07
C ASN A 721 70.10 -14.78 -6.04
N VAL A 722 71.19 -14.92 -6.79
CA VAL A 722 71.36 -15.96 -7.83
C VAL A 722 71.05 -17.36 -7.30
N GLY A 723 71.53 -17.70 -6.09
CA GLY A 723 71.24 -18.99 -5.45
C GLY A 723 69.75 -19.21 -5.17
N SER A 724 69.07 -18.22 -4.60
CA SER A 724 67.62 -18.27 -4.32
C SER A 724 66.79 -18.37 -5.61
N ALA A 725 67.22 -17.68 -6.67
CA ALA A 725 66.56 -17.71 -7.97
C ALA A 725 66.71 -19.07 -8.67
N ILE A 726 67.86 -19.74 -8.57
CA ILE A 726 68.08 -21.10 -9.11
C ILE A 726 67.22 -22.12 -8.36
N LEU A 727 67.18 -22.04 -7.02
CA LEU A 727 66.35 -22.92 -6.19
C LEU A 727 64.86 -22.77 -6.55
N LEU A 728 64.38 -21.53 -6.64
CA LEU A 728 63.01 -21.24 -7.04
C LEU A 728 62.72 -21.72 -8.47
N ARG A 729 63.62 -21.51 -9.43
CA ARG A 729 63.46 -22.00 -10.82
C ARG A 729 63.36 -23.52 -10.90
N THR A 730 64.15 -24.22 -10.09
CA THR A 730 64.19 -25.69 -10.08
C THR A 730 62.90 -26.24 -9.48
N LEU A 731 62.48 -25.72 -8.32
CA LEU A 731 61.20 -26.06 -7.68
C LEU A 731 60.00 -25.82 -8.61
N LEU A 732 59.97 -24.69 -9.32
CA LEU A 732 58.87 -24.36 -10.23
C LEU A 732 58.85 -25.24 -11.48
N LYS A 733 60.02 -25.61 -12.03
CA LYS A 733 60.10 -26.53 -13.19
C LYS A 733 59.70 -27.95 -12.81
N ASP A 734 60.18 -28.42 -11.67
CA ASP A 734 59.87 -29.75 -11.13
C ASP A 734 58.37 -29.89 -10.80
N ALA A 735 57.71 -28.78 -10.44
CA ALA A 735 56.26 -28.72 -10.23
C ALA A 735 55.44 -28.67 -11.54
N THR A 736 56.01 -28.15 -12.64
CA THR A 736 55.33 -28.10 -13.96
C THR A 736 55.46 -29.38 -14.77
N ASP A 737 56.53 -30.16 -14.56
CA ASP A 737 56.72 -31.47 -15.18
C ASP A 737 55.95 -32.53 -14.38
N GLU A 738 54.66 -32.74 -14.67
CA GLU A 738 53.81 -33.79 -14.09
C GLU A 738 54.29 -35.23 -14.43
N THR A 739 55.47 -35.64 -13.94
CA THR A 739 55.94 -37.04 -14.02
C THR A 739 56.77 -37.49 -12.81
N ARG A 740 56.37 -37.13 -11.58
CA ARG A 740 56.81 -37.84 -10.37
C ARG A 740 55.68 -38.08 -9.38
N ASP A 741 54.82 -39.05 -9.71
CA ASP A 741 54.23 -39.90 -8.69
C ASP A 741 55.37 -40.63 -7.94
N LEU A 742 55.28 -40.61 -6.60
CA LEU A 742 56.05 -41.42 -5.64
C LEU A 742 57.49 -40.99 -5.29
N ALA A 743 57.63 -39.88 -4.54
CA ALA A 743 58.61 -39.81 -3.45
C ALA A 743 58.32 -38.65 -2.47
N GLY A 744 58.00 -38.98 -1.21
CA GLY A 744 58.26 -38.18 0.00
C GLY A 744 57.88 -36.69 0.02
N SER A 745 56.70 -36.38 0.56
CA SER A 745 56.22 -35.03 0.90
C SER A 745 57.05 -34.35 2.01
N MET A 746 58.13 -33.67 1.66
CA MET A 746 58.78 -32.69 2.55
C MET A 746 59.19 -31.38 1.84
N ASP A 747 59.09 -31.29 0.51
CA ASP A 747 59.39 -30.05 -0.19
C ASP A 747 58.18 -29.09 -0.17
N PRO A 748 58.40 -27.78 0.08
CA PRO A 748 57.32 -26.80 0.14
C PRO A 748 56.59 -26.71 -1.19
N SER A 749 55.25 -26.61 -1.17
CA SER A 749 54.48 -26.37 -2.39
C SER A 749 54.98 -25.10 -3.09
N PRO A 750 54.93 -25.02 -4.44
CA PRO A 750 55.41 -23.86 -5.18
C PRO A 750 54.74 -22.57 -4.69
N GLU A 751 53.46 -22.63 -4.33
CA GLU A 751 52.72 -21.52 -3.73
C GLU A 751 53.23 -21.12 -2.34
N SER A 752 53.59 -22.09 -1.49
CA SER A 752 54.18 -21.82 -0.18
C SER A 752 55.54 -21.13 -0.30
N ALA A 753 56.37 -21.59 -1.23
CA ALA A 753 57.68 -20.98 -1.49
C ALA A 753 57.56 -19.54 -2.04
N LEU A 754 56.56 -19.27 -2.88
CA LEU A 754 56.27 -17.91 -3.36
C LEU A 754 55.77 -16.98 -2.24
N ASN A 755 54.87 -17.49 -1.38
CA ASN A 755 54.37 -16.73 -0.23
C ASN A 755 55.49 -16.35 0.75
N GLU A 756 56.46 -17.24 0.99
CA GLU A 756 57.64 -16.96 1.82
C GLU A 756 58.53 -15.84 1.25
N LEU A 757 58.54 -15.69 -0.08
CA LEU A 757 59.23 -14.61 -0.78
C LEU A 757 58.39 -13.32 -0.91
N GLY A 758 57.17 -13.31 -0.33
CA GLY A 758 56.26 -12.17 -0.37
C GLY A 758 55.54 -12.00 -1.71
N VAL A 759 55.44 -13.07 -2.51
CA VAL A 759 54.74 -13.12 -3.81
C VAL A 759 53.42 -13.86 -3.61
N TYR A 760 52.32 -13.12 -3.68
CA TYR A 760 50.97 -13.62 -3.40
C TYR A 760 50.03 -13.49 -4.61
N TYR A 761 50.39 -12.68 -5.59
CA TYR A 761 49.53 -12.31 -6.70
C TYR A 761 49.95 -12.96 -8.02
N LEU A 762 51.25 -13.04 -8.32
CA LEU A 762 51.76 -13.66 -9.53
C LEU A 762 51.62 -15.19 -9.51
N ALA A 763 51.16 -15.76 -10.62
CA ALA A 763 51.06 -17.20 -10.76
C ALA A 763 52.46 -17.84 -10.90
N PRO A 764 52.64 -19.12 -10.51
CA PRO A 764 53.91 -19.84 -10.65
C PRO A 764 54.51 -19.79 -12.07
N CYS A 765 53.66 -19.84 -13.10
CA CYS A 765 54.08 -19.72 -14.50
C CYS A 765 54.65 -18.33 -14.84
N ASP A 766 54.06 -17.26 -14.30
CA ASP A 766 54.52 -15.89 -14.52
C ASP A 766 55.86 -15.64 -13.85
N VAL A 767 56.06 -16.20 -12.65
CA VAL A 767 57.33 -16.15 -11.94
C VAL A 767 58.42 -16.88 -12.72
N LEU A 768 58.11 -18.03 -13.34
CA LEU A 768 59.06 -18.75 -14.19
C LEU A 768 59.45 -17.92 -15.43
N ILE A 769 58.51 -17.19 -16.04
CA ILE A 769 58.81 -16.24 -17.12
C ILE A 769 59.77 -15.16 -16.61
N LEU A 770 59.46 -14.51 -15.47
CA LEU A 770 60.30 -13.46 -14.89
C LEU A 770 61.72 -13.93 -14.55
N LEU A 771 61.88 -15.16 -14.05
CA LEU A 771 63.19 -15.76 -13.79
C LEU A 771 64.00 -15.95 -15.09
N ASN A 772 63.35 -16.28 -16.20
CA ASN A 772 64.02 -16.44 -17.50
C ASN A 772 64.44 -15.08 -18.12
N LEU A 773 63.85 -13.97 -17.70
CA LEU A 773 64.23 -12.61 -18.15
C LEU A 773 65.55 -12.13 -17.53
N ARG A 774 66.09 -12.81 -16.52
CA ARG A 774 67.36 -12.46 -15.88
C ARG A 774 68.55 -12.98 -16.68
N ALA A 775 69.52 -12.11 -16.96
CA ALA A 775 70.75 -12.46 -17.67
C ALA A 775 71.78 -13.23 -16.81
N SER A 776 71.67 -13.16 -15.47
CA SER A 776 72.63 -13.73 -14.51
C SER A 776 72.42 -15.22 -14.19
N LEU A 777 71.39 -15.86 -14.75
CA LEU A 777 71.08 -17.27 -14.54
C LEU A 777 71.81 -18.17 -15.57
N PRO A 778 72.66 -19.13 -15.14
CA PRO A 778 73.32 -20.05 -16.06
C PRO A 778 72.31 -20.99 -16.73
N GLY A 779 72.41 -21.15 -18.05
CA GLY A 779 71.54 -22.03 -18.87
C GLY A 779 70.42 -21.29 -19.61
N GLN A 780 70.75 -20.18 -20.27
CA GLN A 780 70.06 -19.73 -21.48
C GLN A 780 70.63 -20.46 -22.70
#